data_AF-I4LUA6-F1
#
_entry.id   AF-I4LUA6-F1
#
_cell.length_a   1.000
_cell.length_b   1.000
_cell.length_c   1.000
_cell.angle_alpha   90.00
_cell.angle_beta   90.00
_cell.angle_gamma   90.00
#
_symmetry.space_group_name_H-M   'P 1'
#
loop_
_entity.id
_entity.type
_entity.pdbx_description
1 polymer ?
#
loop_
_entity_poly.entity_id
_entity_poly.type
_entity_poly.pdbx_seq_one_letter_code
_entity_poly.pdbx_strand_id
1 'polypeptide(L)'
;MTNEQALAPGKLYIAGEYAVVDGCAAIVAAVNRYVKVTVDDDNLLIRDSHGKTYNSCDFNKNEAEKTNLKKLDFPTFYGKITSESKNYKPLYWKRGIFGKEFILDEKDAEDINVSAKDSTDACDLPAEKSPATSDEQNQDSQIKKLKKIYSYVFSAMQVVDNFAHETKEVKNVLLDEGNPAINLYNLRIESDLDDKKTGKKYGLGSSAAVTVAAVRALCKWYGLTLTTPELCKLAIIASSLVKKSGSGGDVAASTYGGWVMYRAYNREWLEAEVEMIESGDSSLHKLLRKKWPRFEVKRLKVGAGLRLLVGWTGSPASSAELVGSVKAGVESGDLTAHNPAKTSAKTYVKTYEDFCVQSEKCVQKIANALENGNIDALLSGFAQNRALLKDLGEITGTLIETPKLTRLIEVADNAGLPAKTSGAGGGDCGIAIARAEDFDAVSARIEEEWQNNGIEALGLKVAEFDESGDLSLIEQRKDDHIEIAYRQYNAQAESGFEHVRFIPNALPQLSLNDVDTSVKVFDETTKWDTPLYINAMTGGSKKGENINESLARVAAKTGLAMASGSLSAALKNPRLAETFSVIRRFNPRGFVMANVSAGASAEQAIKAVEILQANALQIHLNAAQELVMSEGDRDFSAWLNNIEVIVSALDSMKVPVVVKETGCGMSARDVLRLQNVGVRAVDVGGRGGTNFVAIENARRGRESGYEFLDSWGLTTVESLIDIAQCDEILREPRDSAQMQVFASGGVRTPLDVVRSLRLGASAAGVAGEFLHTLISEGEDALVEQIESWKAQIRVIMALLGCKNIEDLRENSRILIEAKSCAL
;
A
#
# COMPACT_ATOMS: atom_id res chain seq x y z
N MET A 1 4.20 9.43 20.24
CA MET A 1 4.93 8.75 19.17
C MET A 1 4.15 8.99 17.91
N THR A 2 4.63 9.93 17.13
CA THR A 2 4.11 10.27 15.81
C THR A 2 4.98 9.56 14.78
N ASN A 3 4.36 8.89 13.81
CA ASN A 3 5.08 8.34 12.68
C ASN A 3 4.40 8.75 11.38
N GLU A 4 5.19 9.08 10.38
CA GLU A 4 4.72 9.45 9.05
C GLU A 4 5.44 8.61 8.01
N GLN A 5 4.73 8.16 6.99
CA GLN A 5 5.26 7.22 6.01
C GLN A 5 4.91 7.65 4.59
N ALA A 6 5.87 7.46 3.68
CA ALA A 6 5.65 7.64 2.26
C ALA A 6 6.38 6.61 1.42
N LEU A 7 5.80 6.32 0.26
CA LEU A 7 6.35 5.44 -0.76
C LEU A 7 6.68 6.22 -2.02
N ALA A 8 7.68 5.77 -2.77
CA ALA A 8 7.91 6.18 -4.16
C ALA A 8 8.34 4.97 -5.00
N PRO A 9 7.86 4.85 -6.25
CA PRO A 9 8.18 3.74 -7.12
C PRO A 9 9.54 3.92 -7.78
N GLY A 10 10.13 2.80 -8.19
CA GLY A 10 11.17 2.76 -9.20
C GLY A 10 10.63 3.14 -10.57
N LYS A 11 11.51 3.18 -11.56
CA LYS A 11 11.20 3.61 -12.92
C LYS A 11 12.01 2.85 -13.97
N LEU A 12 11.46 2.82 -15.18
CA LEU A 12 12.14 2.41 -16.41
C LEU A 12 12.03 3.51 -17.46
N TYR A 13 13.10 3.71 -18.22
CA TYR A 13 13.05 4.62 -19.36
C TYR A 13 12.55 3.83 -20.58
N ILE A 14 11.57 4.41 -21.25
CA ILE A 14 10.92 3.81 -22.41
C ILE A 14 11.53 4.38 -23.69
N ALA A 15 11.75 5.70 -23.75
CA ALA A 15 12.37 6.37 -24.90
C ALA A 15 12.91 7.75 -24.52
N GLY A 16 13.78 8.32 -25.38
CA GLY A 16 14.32 9.68 -25.22
C GLY A 16 15.55 9.77 -24.33
N GLU A 17 16.19 8.63 -24.05
CA GLU A 17 17.43 8.57 -23.28
C GLU A 17 18.52 9.41 -23.95
N TYR A 18 19.41 9.95 -23.13
CA TYR A 18 20.44 10.92 -23.52
C TYR A 18 19.88 12.26 -24.01
N ALA A 19 19.01 12.30 -25.03
CA ALA A 19 18.47 13.55 -25.58
C ALA A 19 17.70 14.39 -24.55
N VAL A 20 17.07 13.74 -23.57
CA VAL A 20 16.37 14.41 -22.46
C VAL A 20 17.30 15.30 -21.63
N VAL A 21 18.60 15.01 -21.56
CA VAL A 21 19.56 15.83 -20.79
C VAL A 21 19.79 17.20 -21.42
N ASP A 22 19.39 17.37 -22.68
CA ASP A 22 19.52 18.60 -23.47
C ASP A 22 18.14 19.24 -23.80
N GLY A 23 17.08 18.77 -23.14
CA GLY A 23 15.74 19.38 -23.21
C GLY A 23 14.77 18.73 -24.21
N CYS A 24 15.16 17.63 -24.86
CA CYS A 24 14.22 16.84 -25.64
C CYS A 24 13.24 16.06 -24.74
N ALA A 25 12.16 15.56 -25.32
CA ALA A 25 11.19 14.73 -24.61
C ALA A 25 11.73 13.33 -24.33
N ALA A 26 11.26 12.72 -23.25
CA ALA A 26 11.43 11.32 -22.93
C ALA A 26 10.12 10.72 -22.43
N ILE A 27 10.03 9.39 -22.48
CA ILE A 27 8.95 8.62 -21.86
C ILE A 27 9.59 7.76 -20.77
N VAL A 28 9.04 7.87 -19.56
CA VAL A 28 9.50 7.15 -18.37
C VAL A 28 8.28 6.50 -17.73
N ALA A 29 8.37 5.21 -17.38
CA ALA A 29 7.31 4.49 -16.71
C ALA A 29 7.69 4.22 -15.25
N ALA A 30 6.81 4.54 -14.31
CA ALA A 30 6.96 4.11 -12.92
C ALA A 30 6.61 2.62 -12.80
N VAL A 31 7.33 1.87 -11.97
CA VAL A 31 7.11 0.42 -11.78
C VAL A 31 6.79 0.07 -10.33
N ASN A 32 6.07 -1.04 -10.13
CA ASN A 32 5.56 -1.51 -8.83
C ASN A 32 6.61 -2.13 -7.90
N ARG A 33 7.76 -1.45 -7.79
CA ARG A 33 8.81 -1.66 -6.80
C ARG A 33 9.00 -0.32 -6.10
N TYR A 34 9.04 -0.29 -4.79
CA TYR A 34 8.98 0.91 -3.97
C TYR A 34 10.17 1.07 -3.02
N VAL A 35 10.54 2.33 -2.83
CA VAL A 35 11.25 2.76 -1.64
C VAL A 35 10.21 3.32 -0.67
N LYS A 36 10.25 2.85 0.57
CA LYS A 36 9.49 3.38 1.70
C LYS A 36 10.41 4.18 2.60
N VAL A 37 9.95 5.35 3.01
CA VAL A 37 10.59 6.15 4.04
C VAL A 37 9.60 6.39 5.16
N THR A 38 10.02 6.05 6.37
CA THR A 38 9.30 6.33 7.62
C THR A 38 10.05 7.41 8.39
N VAL A 39 9.32 8.39 8.89
CA VAL A 39 9.78 9.48 9.75
C VAL A 39 9.12 9.29 11.12
N ASP A 40 9.90 9.30 12.20
CA ASP A 40 9.39 9.10 13.57
C ASP A 40 10.14 9.96 14.61
N ASP A 41 9.56 10.11 15.81
CA ASP A 41 10.17 10.79 16.95
C ASP A 41 10.69 9.84 18.05
N ASP A 42 10.87 8.56 17.73
CA ASP A 42 11.15 7.52 18.72
C ASP A 42 12.57 7.63 19.28
N ASN A 43 12.67 7.76 20.61
CA ASN A 43 13.92 7.78 21.36
C ASN A 43 14.96 8.78 20.82
N LEU A 44 14.51 9.94 20.36
CA LEU A 44 15.41 11.02 19.95
C LEU A 44 16.17 11.54 21.16
N LEU A 45 17.46 11.79 20.97
CA LEU A 45 18.32 12.31 22.03
C LEU A 45 18.47 13.82 21.90
N ILE A 46 18.44 14.52 23.02
CA ILE A 46 18.62 15.97 23.13
C ILE A 46 19.72 16.20 24.15
N ARG A 47 20.71 17.04 23.84
CA ARG A 47 21.78 17.41 24.77
C ARG A 47 21.82 18.92 24.97
N ASP A 48 21.83 19.37 26.21
CA ASP A 48 21.97 20.80 26.51
C ASP A 48 23.43 21.28 26.45
N SER A 49 23.63 22.59 26.52
CA SER A 49 24.95 23.22 26.55
C SER A 49 25.82 22.79 27.74
N HIS A 50 25.24 22.17 28.77
CA HIS A 50 25.93 21.70 29.97
C HIS A 50 26.29 20.21 29.88
N GLY A 51 25.96 19.57 28.75
CA GLY A 51 26.34 18.20 28.45
C GLY A 51 25.36 17.14 28.96
N LYS A 52 24.22 17.53 29.54
CA LYS A 52 23.19 16.59 30.01
C LYS A 52 22.31 16.12 28.86
N THR A 53 22.09 14.81 28.79
CA THR A 53 21.32 14.14 27.73
C THR A 53 19.90 13.84 28.21
N TYR A 54 18.94 14.00 27.32
CA TYR A 54 17.52 13.73 27.54
C TYR A 54 16.95 12.91 26.39
N ASN A 55 15.92 12.11 26.65
CA ASN A 55 15.22 11.32 25.63
C ASN A 55 13.85 11.95 25.31
N SER A 56 13.48 12.05 24.02
CA SER A 56 12.17 12.57 23.57
C SER A 56 10.98 11.93 24.29
N CYS A 57 11.11 10.65 24.64
CA CYS A 57 10.10 9.85 25.36
C CYS A 57 9.85 10.33 26.80
N ASP A 58 10.85 10.93 27.46
CA ASP A 58 10.72 11.41 28.83
C ASP A 58 9.87 12.70 28.89
N PHE A 59 9.87 13.49 27.82
CA PHE A 59 9.16 14.77 27.77
C PHE A 59 7.67 14.66 27.46
N ASN A 60 7.21 13.52 26.94
CA ASN A 60 5.80 13.28 26.65
C ASN A 60 4.96 12.92 27.90
N LYS A 61 5.60 12.85 29.08
CA LYS A 61 4.95 12.37 30.33
C LYS A 61 4.41 13.48 31.24
N ASN A 62 4.81 14.76 31.08
CA ASN A 62 4.37 15.85 31.98
C ASN A 62 4.41 17.27 31.38
N GLU A 63 3.38 18.08 31.62
CA GLU A 63 3.32 19.52 31.24
C GLU A 63 4.46 20.37 31.86
N ALA A 64 4.92 20.01 33.06
CA ALA A 64 6.04 20.66 33.72
C ALA A 64 7.39 20.43 33.00
N GLU A 65 7.55 19.28 32.31
CA GLU A 65 8.78 18.93 31.59
C GLU A 65 8.82 19.51 30.18
N LYS A 66 7.66 19.72 29.53
CA LYS A 66 7.57 20.55 28.30
C LYS A 66 8.11 21.96 28.52
N THR A 67 7.86 22.53 29.70
CA THR A 67 8.39 23.86 30.10
C THR A 67 9.92 23.87 30.26
N ASN A 68 10.55 22.71 30.49
CA ASN A 68 12.01 22.60 30.63
C ASN A 68 12.75 22.66 29.29
N LEU A 69 12.15 22.21 28.18
CA LEU A 69 12.71 22.40 26.82
C LEU A 69 12.92 23.87 26.49
N LYS A 70 12.00 24.75 26.91
CA LYS A 70 12.07 26.21 26.76
C LYS A 70 13.21 26.85 27.57
N LYS A 71 13.82 26.11 28.51
CA LYS A 71 14.91 26.58 29.40
C LYS A 71 16.28 25.98 29.04
N LEU A 72 16.36 25.10 28.05
CA LEU A 72 17.63 24.53 27.63
C LEU A 72 18.41 25.59 26.83
N ASP A 73 19.53 26.04 27.36
CA ASP A 73 20.46 26.90 26.63
C ASP A 73 21.13 26.10 25.51
N PHE A 74 20.88 26.51 24.27
CA PHE A 74 21.52 26.00 23.05
C PHE A 74 21.51 24.45 22.86
N PRO A 75 20.35 23.75 22.94
CA PRO A 75 20.30 22.31 22.72
C PRO A 75 20.85 21.84 21.37
N THR A 76 21.50 20.69 21.41
CA THR A 76 21.89 19.88 20.25
C THR A 76 20.98 18.66 20.17
N PHE A 77 20.38 18.46 19.00
CA PHE A 77 19.44 17.38 18.71
C PHE A 77 20.15 16.27 17.94
N TYR A 78 19.72 15.04 18.16
CA TYR A 78 20.30 13.85 17.54
C TYR A 78 19.23 12.99 16.90
N GLY A 79 19.50 12.52 15.68
CA GLY A 79 18.65 11.59 14.95
C GLY A 79 19.46 10.51 14.26
N LYS A 80 18.77 9.48 13.75
CA LYS A 80 19.39 8.40 12.99
C LYS A 80 18.68 8.16 11.66
N ILE A 81 19.46 7.78 10.66
CA ILE A 81 18.99 7.22 9.38
C ILE A 81 19.35 5.74 9.38
N THR A 82 18.35 4.90 9.18
CA THR A 82 18.50 3.44 9.16
C THR A 82 17.97 2.86 7.86
N SER A 83 18.46 1.68 7.50
CA SER A 83 17.91 0.89 6.39
C SER A 83 17.82 -0.57 6.76
N GLU A 84 16.81 -1.27 6.24
CA GLU A 84 16.66 -2.72 6.44
C GLU A 84 17.76 -3.54 5.75
N SER A 85 18.38 -2.99 4.72
CA SER A 85 19.45 -3.68 4.01
C SER A 85 20.71 -3.70 4.86
N LYS A 86 21.20 -4.92 5.13
CA LYS A 86 22.45 -5.17 5.89
C LYS A 86 23.69 -4.52 5.24
N ASN A 87 23.58 -4.11 3.98
CA ASN A 87 24.65 -3.40 3.26
C ASN A 87 24.77 -1.93 3.67
N TYR A 88 23.78 -1.38 4.37
CA TYR A 88 23.75 0.00 4.83
C TYR A 88 23.85 0.06 6.34
N LYS A 89 24.99 0.58 6.84
CA LYS A 89 25.14 0.89 8.27
C LYS A 89 24.23 2.07 8.65
N PRO A 90 23.72 2.11 9.89
CA PRO A 90 23.05 3.29 10.42
C PRO A 90 23.97 4.52 10.32
N LEU A 91 23.36 5.67 10.08
CA LEU A 91 24.04 6.95 10.12
C LEU A 91 23.39 7.82 11.17
N TYR A 92 24.21 8.44 12.02
CA TYR A 92 23.76 9.35 13.07
C TYR A 92 24.07 10.79 12.68
N TRP A 93 23.15 11.69 12.97
CA TRP A 93 23.31 13.11 12.70
C TRP A 93 22.94 13.92 13.93
N LYS A 94 23.53 15.10 14.04
CA LYS A 94 23.19 16.12 15.04
C LYS A 94 22.85 17.46 14.39
N ARG A 95 21.96 18.22 15.01
CA ARG A 95 21.60 19.59 14.61
C ARG A 95 21.61 20.51 15.83
N GLY A 96 22.19 21.70 15.70
CA GLY A 96 21.97 22.78 16.67
C GLY A 96 20.68 23.56 16.36
N ILE A 97 20.27 24.47 17.25
CA ILE A 97 19.08 25.33 17.03
C ILE A 97 19.15 26.14 15.73
N PHE A 98 20.35 26.50 15.27
CA PHE A 98 20.55 27.26 14.03
C PHE A 98 20.69 26.38 12.78
N GLY A 99 20.24 25.12 12.83
CA GLY A 99 19.88 24.33 11.65
C GLY A 99 21.02 23.71 10.83
N LYS A 100 22.29 23.86 11.22
CA LYS A 100 23.38 23.13 10.54
C LYS A 100 23.49 21.70 11.04
N GLU A 101 23.36 20.76 10.10
CA GLU A 101 23.56 19.33 10.30
C GLU A 101 25.04 18.96 10.37
N PHE A 102 25.38 18.13 11.34
CA PHE A 102 26.69 17.48 11.45
C PHE A 102 26.50 15.98 11.56
N ILE A 103 27.30 15.22 10.82
CA ILE A 103 27.26 13.75 10.87
C ILE A 103 28.21 13.28 11.95
N LEU A 104 27.74 12.33 12.74
CA LEU A 104 28.50 11.71 13.82
C LEU A 104 29.18 10.44 13.34
N ASP A 105 30.34 10.13 13.90
CA ASP A 105 30.98 8.83 13.71
C ASP A 105 30.41 7.76 14.66
N GLU A 106 30.79 6.49 14.47
CA GLU A 106 30.30 5.38 15.30
C GLU A 106 30.73 5.51 16.77
N LYS A 107 31.90 6.09 17.07
CA LYS A 107 32.38 6.27 18.46
C LYS A 107 31.64 7.40 19.16
N ASP A 108 31.46 8.54 18.50
CA ASP A 108 30.66 9.66 18.99
C ASP A 108 29.22 9.22 19.25
N ALA A 109 28.65 8.38 18.37
CA ALA A 109 27.32 7.82 18.54
C ALA A 109 27.24 6.78 19.68
N GLU A 110 28.28 5.97 19.87
CA GLU A 110 28.39 5.03 21.00
C GLU A 110 28.58 5.76 22.33
N ASP A 111 29.45 6.77 22.41
CA ASP A 111 29.68 7.59 23.61
C ASP A 111 28.39 8.30 24.05
N ILE A 112 27.58 8.76 23.10
CA ILE A 112 26.25 9.31 23.38
C ILE A 112 25.31 8.23 23.96
N ASN A 113 25.28 7.03 23.37
CA ASN A 113 24.44 5.92 23.85
C ASN A 113 24.90 5.36 25.21
N VAL A 114 26.20 5.40 25.52
CA VAL A 114 26.77 4.99 26.82
C VAL A 114 26.43 6.02 27.90
N SER A 115 26.53 7.32 27.61
CA SER A 115 26.12 8.39 28.55
C SER A 115 24.62 8.41 28.88
N ALA A 116 23.78 7.83 28.02
CA ALA A 116 22.35 7.67 28.26
C ALA A 116 22.01 6.46 29.15
N LYS A 117 22.94 5.50 29.29
CA LYS A 117 22.76 4.32 30.18
C LYS A 117 23.26 4.55 31.60
N ASP A 118 24.21 5.46 31.80
CA ASP A 118 24.74 5.80 33.11
C ASP A 118 24.21 7.17 33.57
N SER A 119 22.94 7.22 33.99
CA SER A 119 22.39 8.36 34.74
C SER A 119 22.43 8.13 36.25
N THR A 120 23.57 7.69 36.78
CA THR A 120 23.94 7.81 38.20
C THR A 120 25.48 7.78 38.30
N ASP A 121 26.13 8.92 38.07
CA ASP A 121 27.25 9.44 38.87
C ASP A 121 28.09 10.47 38.09
N ALA A 122 28.59 11.45 38.84
CA ALA A 122 29.20 12.68 38.36
C ALA A 122 30.72 12.57 38.11
N CYS A 123 31.20 13.51 37.29
CA CYS A 123 32.59 14.00 37.15
C CYS A 123 33.62 13.07 36.48
N ASP A 124 34.03 13.39 35.25
CA ASP A 124 35.36 13.95 34.97
C ASP A 124 35.56 14.22 33.46
N LEU A 125 36.12 15.40 33.14
CA LEU A 125 36.56 15.79 31.79
C LEU A 125 38.05 15.44 31.61
N PRO A 126 38.49 14.89 30.48
CA PRO A 126 39.89 14.98 30.06
C PRO A 126 40.10 16.10 29.02
N ALA A 127 41.24 16.77 29.18
CA ALA A 127 41.68 17.98 28.52
C ALA A 127 42.15 17.83 27.06
N GLU A 128 42.30 19.01 26.44
CA GLU A 128 42.90 19.39 25.15
C GLU A 128 43.65 18.32 24.33
N LYS A 129 43.19 18.08 23.08
CA LYS A 129 43.87 17.25 22.09
C LYS A 129 45.06 17.97 21.42
N SER A 130 46.19 17.28 21.46
CA SER A 130 47.41 17.43 20.66
C SER A 130 47.25 16.78 19.26
N PRO A 131 48.21 16.90 18.31
CA PRO A 131 47.92 16.83 16.88
C PRO A 131 47.60 15.42 16.34
N ALA A 132 46.80 15.41 15.27
CA ALA A 132 46.13 14.25 14.66
C ALA A 132 47.02 13.02 14.43
N THR A 133 46.52 11.85 14.83
CA THR A 133 47.12 10.51 14.63
C THR A 133 46.45 9.75 13.48
N SER A 134 47.06 8.66 13.01
CA SER A 134 46.62 7.85 11.86
C SER A 134 45.21 7.26 11.97
N ASP A 135 44.65 7.15 13.16
CA ASP A 135 43.28 6.67 13.39
C ASP A 135 42.22 7.72 12.99
N GLU A 136 42.50 9.02 13.14
CA GLU A 136 41.57 10.10 12.75
C GLU A 136 41.41 10.18 11.22
N GLN A 137 42.44 9.82 10.44
CA GLN A 137 42.37 9.76 8.98
C GLN A 137 41.47 8.61 8.48
N ASN A 138 41.44 7.48 9.21
CA ASN A 138 40.65 6.31 8.84
C ASN A 138 39.16 6.50 9.19
N GLN A 139 38.87 7.23 10.28
CA GLN A 139 37.52 7.61 10.68
C GLN A 139 36.89 8.63 9.73
N ASP A 140 37.63 9.67 9.31
CA ASP A 140 37.15 10.67 8.35
C ASP A 140 36.82 10.04 6.97
N SER A 141 37.55 8.98 6.60
CA SER A 141 37.26 8.16 5.41
C SER A 141 35.92 7.41 5.50
N GLN A 142 35.59 6.85 6.66
CA GLN A 142 34.32 6.13 6.88
C GLN A 142 33.11 7.07 6.87
N ILE A 143 33.21 8.24 7.51
CA ILE A 143 32.16 9.27 7.51
C ILE A 143 31.91 9.77 6.09
N LYS A 144 32.97 10.06 5.32
CA LYS A 144 32.86 10.47 3.90
C LYS A 144 32.16 9.40 3.06
N LYS A 145 32.42 8.12 3.31
CA LYS A 145 31.76 7.00 2.62
C LYS A 145 30.27 6.94 2.95
N LEU A 146 29.88 7.06 4.21
CA LEU A 146 28.47 7.05 4.61
C LEU A 146 27.71 8.30 4.13
N LYS A 147 28.34 9.48 4.17
CA LYS A 147 27.83 10.72 3.54
C LYS A 147 27.47 10.51 2.08
N LYS A 148 28.36 9.84 1.33
CA LYS A 148 28.14 9.55 -0.08
C LYS A 148 26.94 8.63 -0.29
N ILE A 149 26.78 7.61 0.56
CA ILE A 149 25.68 6.63 0.50
C ILE A 149 24.32 7.29 0.72
N TYR A 150 24.18 8.14 1.75
CA TYR A 150 22.91 8.78 2.13
C TYR A 150 22.73 10.19 1.54
N SER A 151 23.59 10.61 0.62
CA SER A 151 23.60 11.98 0.05
C SER A 151 22.23 12.46 -0.45
N TYR A 152 21.47 11.60 -1.13
CA TYR A 152 20.11 11.89 -1.62
C TYR A 152 19.08 12.10 -0.51
N VAL A 153 19.21 11.36 0.60
CA VAL A 153 18.34 11.48 1.77
C VAL A 153 18.65 12.79 2.49
N PHE A 154 19.94 13.08 2.68
CA PHE A 154 20.40 14.33 3.28
C PHE A 154 19.94 15.55 2.50
N SER A 155 20.05 15.51 1.18
CA SER A 155 19.57 16.62 0.37
C SER A 155 18.05 16.79 0.44
N ALA A 156 17.29 15.69 0.52
CA ALA A 156 15.85 15.74 0.76
C ALA A 156 15.52 16.38 2.12
N MET A 157 16.22 15.98 3.19
CA MET A 157 16.10 16.59 4.52
C MET A 157 16.36 18.10 4.45
N GLN A 158 17.53 18.50 3.95
CA GLN A 158 17.90 19.91 3.86
C GLN A 158 16.87 20.76 3.09
N VAL A 159 16.41 20.27 1.94
CA VAL A 159 15.48 21.01 1.07
C VAL A 159 14.09 21.13 1.70
N VAL A 160 13.57 20.05 2.29
CA VAL A 160 12.23 20.09 2.91
C VAL A 160 12.25 20.89 4.21
N ASP A 161 13.28 20.74 5.03
CA ASP A 161 13.43 21.50 6.26
C ASP A 161 13.49 23.00 5.97
N ASN A 162 14.28 23.42 4.97
CA ASN A 162 14.34 24.81 4.54
C ASN A 162 12.98 25.30 4.03
N PHE A 163 12.28 24.49 3.23
CA PHE A 163 10.96 24.83 2.74
C PHE A 163 9.93 24.99 3.88
N ALA A 164 9.95 24.09 4.86
CA ALA A 164 9.10 24.15 6.05
C ALA A 164 9.36 25.43 6.87
N HIS A 165 10.62 25.84 7.04
CA HIS A 165 10.99 27.08 7.74
C HIS A 165 10.46 28.35 7.06
N GLU A 166 10.36 28.36 5.72
CA GLU A 166 9.78 29.49 4.99
C GLU A 166 8.27 29.63 5.22
N THR A 167 7.56 28.54 5.54
CA THR A 167 6.08 28.47 5.54
C THR A 167 5.46 29.07 6.81
N LYS A 168 4.41 29.90 6.69
CA LYS A 168 3.72 30.51 7.85
C LYS A 168 2.86 29.52 8.65
N GLU A 169 2.36 28.45 8.02
CA GLU A 169 1.54 27.42 8.65
C GLU A 169 2.33 26.64 9.71
N VAL A 170 3.59 26.32 9.42
CA VAL A 170 4.54 25.74 10.38
C VAL A 170 4.94 26.78 11.46
N LYS A 171 5.01 28.06 11.11
CA LYS A 171 5.26 29.15 12.09
C LYS A 171 4.15 29.31 13.13
N ASN A 172 2.91 28.91 12.85
CA ASN A 172 1.82 28.95 13.84
C ASN A 172 1.88 27.78 14.85
N VAL A 173 2.57 26.69 14.52
CA VAL A 173 2.93 25.62 15.49
C VAL A 173 4.08 26.06 16.40
N LEU A 174 4.89 27.03 15.95
CA LEU A 174 6.06 27.58 16.66
C LEU A 174 5.76 28.76 17.60
N LEU A 175 4.58 29.38 17.49
CA LEU A 175 4.24 30.63 18.18
C LEU A 175 3.35 30.44 19.42
N ASP A 176 3.37 29.26 20.04
CA ASP A 176 3.12 29.15 21.47
C ASP A 176 4.49 29.08 22.20
N GLU A 177 5.20 30.20 22.12
CA GLU A 177 6.42 30.51 22.88
C GLU A 177 7.55 29.46 22.78
N GLY A 178 8.23 29.38 21.63
CA GLY A 178 9.67 29.06 21.55
C GLY A 178 10.11 27.59 21.68
N ASN A 179 9.58 26.65 20.87
CA ASN A 179 10.05 25.26 20.84
C ASN A 179 10.43 24.76 19.41
N PRO A 180 11.48 23.92 19.22
CA PRO A 180 12.18 23.67 17.94
C PRO A 180 11.71 22.40 17.18
N ALA A 181 10.42 22.07 17.22
CA ALA A 181 9.85 20.82 16.69
C ALA A 181 10.12 20.54 15.20
N ILE A 182 10.57 21.55 14.44
CA ILE A 182 10.82 21.40 13.00
C ILE A 182 12.00 20.45 12.72
N ASN A 183 12.98 20.25 13.60
CA ASN A 183 14.21 19.55 13.20
C ASN A 183 14.45 18.20 13.89
N LEU A 184 13.39 17.55 14.38
CA LEU A 184 13.49 16.37 15.21
C LEU A 184 12.79 15.18 14.56
N TYR A 185 13.56 14.26 14.00
CA TYR A 185 13.04 13.01 13.47
C TYR A 185 14.14 11.95 13.26
N ASN A 186 13.76 10.68 13.25
CA ASN A 186 14.53 9.61 12.63
C ASN A 186 14.02 9.34 11.22
N LEU A 187 14.84 8.67 10.41
CA LEU A 187 14.43 8.15 9.11
C LEU A 187 14.73 6.64 9.03
N ARG A 188 13.74 5.85 8.62
CA ARG A 188 13.91 4.42 8.28
C ARG A 188 13.60 4.22 6.81
N ILE A 189 14.51 3.55 6.09
CA ILE A 189 14.44 3.35 4.63
C ILE A 189 14.35 1.87 4.31
N GLU A 190 13.28 1.50 3.61
CA GLU A 190 13.02 0.15 3.11
C GLU A 190 12.99 0.21 1.58
N SER A 191 13.63 -0.73 0.89
CA SER A 191 13.75 -0.75 -0.57
C SER A 191 13.57 -2.16 -1.10
N ASP A 192 12.73 -2.32 -2.12
CA ASP A 192 12.65 -3.54 -2.93
C ASP A 192 13.20 -3.35 -4.36
N LEU A 193 13.92 -2.25 -4.61
CA LEU A 193 14.58 -1.92 -5.88
C LEU A 193 15.93 -2.63 -6.05
N ASP A 194 16.30 -3.47 -5.09
CA ASP A 194 17.54 -4.21 -5.03
C ASP A 194 17.23 -5.71 -4.81
N ASP A 195 18.03 -6.59 -5.38
CA ASP A 195 17.90 -8.02 -5.16
C ASP A 195 18.22 -8.37 -3.70
N LYS A 196 17.25 -8.96 -2.99
CA LYS A 196 17.40 -9.30 -1.57
C LYS A 196 18.47 -10.35 -1.32
N LYS A 197 18.80 -11.20 -2.31
CA LYS A 197 19.80 -12.27 -2.17
C LYS A 197 21.22 -11.74 -2.31
N THR A 198 21.48 -10.94 -3.35
CA THR A 198 22.84 -10.47 -3.70
C THR A 198 23.11 -9.02 -3.29
N GLY A 199 22.07 -8.24 -2.99
CA GLY A 199 22.16 -6.80 -2.73
C GLY A 199 22.44 -5.95 -3.98
N LYS A 200 22.42 -6.56 -5.18
CA LYS A 200 22.65 -5.86 -6.44
C LYS A 200 21.43 -5.03 -6.82
N LYS A 201 21.69 -3.84 -7.37
CA LYS A 201 20.63 -2.95 -7.86
C LYS A 201 20.03 -3.48 -9.15
N TYR A 202 18.71 -3.41 -9.30
CA TYR A 202 18.03 -3.74 -10.56
C TYR A 202 18.15 -2.65 -11.64
N GLY A 203 18.67 -1.46 -11.31
CA GLY A 203 18.70 -0.33 -12.26
C GLY A 203 17.37 0.44 -12.37
N LEU A 204 16.46 0.26 -11.41
CA LEU A 204 15.13 0.88 -11.38
C LEU A 204 15.12 2.32 -10.82
N GLY A 205 16.27 2.98 -10.68
CA GLY A 205 16.34 4.38 -10.24
C GLY A 205 16.20 4.61 -8.73
N SER A 206 16.88 3.79 -7.90
CA SER A 206 16.77 3.87 -6.43
C SER A 206 17.09 5.24 -5.83
N SER A 207 17.96 6.04 -6.46
CA SER A 207 18.26 7.41 -6.01
C SER A 207 17.07 8.36 -6.13
N ALA A 208 16.34 8.30 -7.24
CA ALA A 208 15.16 9.13 -7.43
C ALA A 208 14.01 8.69 -6.52
N ALA A 209 13.79 7.37 -6.42
CA ALA A 209 12.76 6.81 -5.54
C ALA A 209 13.01 7.19 -4.07
N VAL A 210 14.23 7.03 -3.54
CA VAL A 210 14.52 7.40 -2.15
C VAL A 210 14.39 8.91 -1.90
N THR A 211 14.80 9.77 -2.85
CA THR A 211 14.60 11.22 -2.75
C THR A 211 13.12 11.57 -2.70
N VAL A 212 12.30 11.04 -3.61
CA VAL A 212 10.86 11.33 -3.63
C VAL A 212 10.17 10.81 -2.38
N ALA A 213 10.49 9.58 -1.93
CA ALA A 213 9.91 9.00 -0.73
C ALA A 213 10.29 9.82 0.52
N ALA A 214 11.55 10.24 0.64
CA ALA A 214 12.00 11.08 1.76
C ALA A 214 11.34 12.46 1.72
N VAL A 215 11.29 13.13 0.57
CA VAL A 215 10.61 14.43 0.42
C VAL A 215 9.14 14.31 0.81
N ARG A 216 8.45 13.28 0.32
CA ARG A 216 7.03 13.06 0.60
C ARG A 216 6.78 12.75 2.08
N ALA A 217 7.60 11.90 2.71
CA ALA A 217 7.45 11.56 4.13
C ALA A 217 7.71 12.78 5.03
N LEU A 218 8.73 13.58 4.71
CA LEU A 218 9.03 14.81 5.45
C LEU A 218 7.96 15.88 5.24
N CYS A 219 7.42 16.03 4.03
CA CYS A 219 6.28 16.92 3.83
C CYS A 219 5.07 16.51 4.69
N LYS A 220 4.76 15.21 4.79
CA LYS A 220 3.72 14.69 5.69
C LYS A 220 4.05 14.99 7.16
N TRP A 221 5.29 14.73 7.59
CA TRP A 221 5.79 15.06 8.93
C TRP A 221 5.57 16.52 9.31
N TYR A 222 5.78 17.43 8.37
CA TYR A 222 5.58 18.87 8.57
C TYR A 222 4.14 19.35 8.36
N GLY A 223 3.20 18.47 7.99
CA GLY A 223 1.85 18.86 7.58
C GLY A 223 1.81 19.74 6.32
N LEU A 224 2.84 19.68 5.47
CA LEU A 224 2.93 20.48 4.25
C LEU A 224 2.06 19.90 3.15
N THR A 225 1.11 20.69 2.67
CA THR A 225 0.24 20.30 1.55
C THR A 225 0.84 20.83 0.24
N LEU A 226 1.40 19.94 -0.57
CA LEU A 226 1.98 20.25 -1.87
C LEU A 226 1.21 19.58 -2.99
N THR A 227 1.03 20.28 -4.12
CA THR A 227 0.54 19.65 -5.34
C THR A 227 1.61 18.70 -5.91
N THR A 228 1.20 17.68 -6.68
CA THR A 228 2.13 16.74 -7.34
C THR A 228 3.23 17.45 -8.16
N PRO A 229 2.96 18.53 -8.94
CA PRO A 229 4.00 19.32 -9.58
C PRO A 229 4.98 20.01 -8.63
N GLU A 230 4.51 20.55 -7.50
CA GLU A 230 5.38 21.19 -6.51
C GLU A 230 6.27 20.17 -5.79
N LEU A 231 5.71 19.02 -5.40
CA LEU A 231 6.48 17.91 -4.81
C LEU A 231 7.54 17.39 -5.78
N CYS A 232 7.21 17.27 -7.07
CA CYS A 232 8.16 16.88 -8.11
C CYS A 232 9.31 17.88 -8.23
N LYS A 233 9.00 19.18 -8.30
CA LYS A 233 10.02 20.24 -8.35
C LYS A 233 10.90 20.24 -7.09
N LEU A 234 10.31 20.06 -5.92
CA LEU A 234 11.05 20.00 -4.65
C LEU A 234 12.02 18.81 -4.62
N ALA A 235 11.56 17.63 -5.06
CA ALA A 235 12.40 16.45 -5.20
C ALA A 235 13.49 16.61 -6.30
N ILE A 236 13.21 17.33 -7.38
CA ILE A 236 14.21 17.66 -8.41
C ILE A 236 15.29 18.58 -7.82
N ILE A 237 14.92 19.59 -7.04
CA ILE A 237 15.89 20.46 -6.35
C ILE A 237 16.82 19.60 -5.48
N ALA A 238 16.24 18.77 -4.60
CA ALA A 238 17.02 17.85 -3.76
C ALA A 238 17.93 16.92 -4.57
N SER A 239 17.43 16.31 -5.64
CA SER A 239 18.25 15.45 -6.49
C SER A 239 19.38 16.22 -7.19
N SER A 240 19.15 17.47 -7.58
CA SER A 240 20.11 18.30 -8.33
C SER A 240 21.30 18.76 -7.48
N LEU A 241 21.10 18.95 -6.17
CA LEU A 241 22.16 19.31 -5.22
C LEU A 241 23.18 18.18 -5.03
N VAL A 242 22.75 16.92 -5.18
CA VAL A 242 23.66 15.75 -5.14
C VAL A 242 24.27 15.48 -6.51
N LYS A 243 23.46 15.53 -7.57
CA LYS A 243 23.87 15.19 -8.92
C LYS A 243 23.36 16.20 -9.96
N LYS A 244 24.23 17.15 -10.31
CA LYS A 244 23.97 18.20 -11.31
C LYS A 244 23.70 17.70 -12.74
N SER A 245 24.15 16.49 -13.09
CA SER A 245 24.02 15.93 -14.45
C SER A 245 22.71 15.18 -14.72
N GLY A 246 21.84 14.99 -13.73
CA GLY A 246 20.56 14.30 -13.89
C GLY A 246 19.58 15.05 -14.81
N SER A 247 18.70 14.34 -15.52
CA SER A 247 17.61 14.95 -16.29
C SER A 247 16.40 15.30 -15.43
N GLY A 248 16.18 14.59 -14.32
CA GLY A 248 14.99 14.70 -13.47
C GLY A 248 13.79 13.85 -13.93
N GLY A 249 13.92 13.11 -15.05
CA GLY A 249 12.82 12.28 -15.57
C GLY A 249 12.52 11.06 -14.71
N ASP A 250 13.51 10.52 -14.00
CA ASP A 250 13.34 9.49 -12.99
C ASP A 250 12.58 10.01 -11.76
N VAL A 251 12.93 11.20 -11.27
CA VAL A 251 12.18 11.88 -10.20
C VAL A 251 10.74 12.13 -10.62
N ALA A 252 10.51 12.62 -11.85
CA ALA A 252 9.17 12.85 -12.37
C ALA A 252 8.33 11.57 -12.42
N ALA A 253 8.89 10.46 -12.91
CA ALA A 253 8.20 9.17 -12.89
C ALA A 253 7.91 8.69 -11.46
N SER A 254 8.87 8.80 -10.55
CA SER A 254 8.68 8.42 -9.15
C SER A 254 7.67 9.30 -8.41
N THR A 255 7.49 10.56 -8.82
CA THR A 255 6.48 11.45 -8.25
C THR A 255 5.09 11.23 -8.84
N TYR A 256 4.97 11.16 -10.17
CA TYR A 256 3.69 11.14 -10.88
C TYR A 256 3.12 9.74 -11.08
N GLY A 257 3.95 8.69 -11.18
CA GLY A 257 3.47 7.36 -11.53
C GLY A 257 2.95 7.24 -12.96
N GLY A 258 2.56 6.03 -13.32
CA GLY A 258 2.06 5.69 -14.64
C GLY A 258 3.15 5.81 -15.71
N TRP A 259 2.69 6.12 -16.92
CA TRP A 259 3.54 6.48 -18.05
C TRP A 259 3.66 8.00 -18.11
N VAL A 260 4.87 8.52 -18.06
CA VAL A 260 5.13 9.96 -17.99
C VAL A 260 5.94 10.38 -19.21
N MET A 261 5.40 11.32 -19.98
CA MET A 261 6.16 12.10 -20.93
C MET A 261 6.79 13.29 -20.20
N TYR A 262 8.10 13.46 -20.37
CA TYR A 262 8.92 14.36 -19.58
C TYR A 262 9.83 15.20 -20.47
N ARG A 263 10.00 16.49 -20.15
CA ARG A 263 11.08 17.34 -20.67
C ARG A 263 11.87 17.94 -19.51
N ALA A 264 13.20 17.89 -19.63
CA ALA A 264 14.09 18.46 -18.63
C ALA A 264 14.00 19.99 -18.59
N TYR A 265 14.09 20.51 -17.39
CA TYR A 265 14.22 21.94 -17.13
C TYR A 265 15.56 22.50 -17.63
N ASN A 266 15.68 23.83 -17.74
CA ASN A 266 16.99 24.46 -17.93
C ASN A 266 17.81 24.40 -16.62
N ARG A 267 18.97 23.75 -16.67
CA ARG A 267 19.85 23.52 -15.52
C ARG A 267 20.55 24.79 -15.06
N GLU A 268 21.13 25.57 -15.97
CA GLU A 268 21.81 26.83 -15.62
C GLU A 268 20.85 27.80 -14.90
N TRP A 269 19.60 27.84 -15.35
CA TRP A 269 18.54 28.62 -14.74
C TRP A 269 18.19 28.12 -13.34
N LEU A 270 18.06 26.81 -13.13
CA LEU A 270 17.78 26.28 -11.80
C LEU A 270 18.94 26.56 -10.84
N GLU A 271 20.20 26.41 -11.29
CA GLU A 271 21.38 26.73 -10.49
C GLU A 271 21.39 28.20 -10.07
N ALA A 272 21.14 29.12 -11.00
CA ALA A 272 21.04 30.55 -10.68
C ALA A 272 19.90 30.88 -9.71
N GLU A 273 18.75 30.21 -9.82
CA GLU A 273 17.63 30.38 -8.89
C GLU A 273 17.93 29.84 -7.49
N VAL A 274 18.66 28.72 -7.40
CA VAL A 274 19.11 28.16 -6.10
C VAL A 274 20.13 29.09 -5.45
N GLU A 275 21.08 29.65 -6.21
CA GLU A 275 22.03 30.65 -5.71
C GLU A 275 21.33 31.89 -5.14
N MET A 276 20.25 32.37 -5.79
CA MET A 276 19.43 33.47 -5.26
C MET A 276 18.68 33.12 -3.97
N ILE A 277 18.35 31.85 -3.75
CA ILE A 277 17.75 31.40 -2.48
C ILE A 277 18.82 31.39 -1.39
N GLU A 278 20.02 30.89 -1.71
CA GLU A 278 21.16 30.85 -0.78
C GLU A 278 21.66 32.24 -0.38
N SER A 279 21.58 33.24 -1.27
CA SER A 279 21.89 34.65 -0.97
C SER A 279 20.80 35.37 -0.17
N GLY A 280 19.60 34.77 -0.04
CA GLY A 280 18.45 35.36 0.63
C GLY A 280 17.58 36.29 -0.23
N ASP A 281 17.87 36.40 -1.54
CA ASP A 281 17.13 37.26 -2.48
C ASP A 281 15.81 36.62 -2.97
N SER A 282 15.69 35.30 -2.86
CA SER A 282 14.53 34.50 -3.27
C SER A 282 14.13 33.50 -2.18
N SER A 283 13.16 32.63 -2.49
CA SER A 283 12.70 31.60 -1.56
C SER A 283 12.23 30.36 -2.34
N LEU A 284 12.28 29.18 -1.71
CA LEU A 284 11.80 27.93 -2.31
C LEU A 284 10.31 28.03 -2.67
N HIS A 285 9.48 28.65 -1.83
CA HIS A 285 8.06 28.90 -2.16
C HIS A 285 7.84 29.69 -3.46
N LYS A 286 8.70 30.67 -3.75
CA LYS A 286 8.62 31.43 -5.00
C LYS A 286 9.07 30.56 -6.17
N LEU A 287 10.17 29.83 -6.02
CA LEU A 287 10.74 28.98 -7.06
C LEU A 287 9.79 27.85 -7.50
N LEU A 288 9.10 27.18 -6.56
CA LEU A 288 8.16 26.10 -6.89
C LEU A 288 6.98 26.58 -7.75
N ARG A 289 6.53 27.82 -7.55
CA ARG A 289 5.40 28.43 -8.28
C ARG A 289 5.79 29.07 -9.61
N LYS A 290 7.09 29.28 -9.87
CA LYS A 290 7.58 29.74 -11.17
C LYS A 290 7.33 28.68 -12.25
N LYS A 291 7.12 29.15 -13.48
CA LYS A 291 7.19 28.30 -14.68
C LYS A 291 8.66 28.04 -14.98
N TRP A 292 9.08 26.78 -14.83
CA TRP A 292 10.46 26.40 -15.09
C TRP A 292 10.70 26.31 -16.61
N PRO A 293 11.73 26.97 -17.16
CA PRO A 293 12.00 26.92 -18.59
C PRO A 293 12.21 25.48 -19.08
N ARG A 294 11.54 25.10 -20.17
CA ARG A 294 11.55 23.75 -20.79
C ARG A 294 10.94 22.60 -19.98
N PHE A 295 10.64 22.79 -18.70
CA PHE A 295 10.09 21.76 -17.84
C PHE A 295 8.66 21.40 -18.25
N GLU A 296 8.45 20.13 -18.60
CA GLU A 296 7.13 19.60 -18.93
C GLU A 296 6.99 18.20 -18.35
N VAL A 297 5.85 17.93 -17.71
CA VAL A 297 5.49 16.60 -17.24
C VAL A 297 4.03 16.34 -17.61
N LYS A 298 3.80 15.30 -18.41
CA LYS A 298 2.45 14.88 -18.84
C LYS A 298 2.29 13.39 -18.61
N ARG A 299 1.24 12.99 -17.88
CA ARG A 299 0.86 11.57 -17.78
C ARG A 299 0.20 11.13 -19.10
N LEU A 300 0.73 10.07 -19.71
CA LEU A 300 0.18 9.46 -20.92
C LEU A 300 -0.99 8.54 -20.55
N LYS A 301 -2.06 8.57 -21.34
CA LYS A 301 -3.24 7.71 -21.14
C LYS A 301 -3.06 6.38 -21.87
N VAL A 302 -2.32 5.47 -21.26
CA VAL A 302 -2.10 4.13 -21.84
C VAL A 302 -3.18 3.18 -21.32
N GLY A 303 -3.96 2.59 -22.22
CA GLY A 303 -5.01 1.64 -21.86
C GLY A 303 -4.46 0.32 -21.30
N ALA A 304 -5.30 -0.43 -20.57
CA ALA A 304 -4.95 -1.72 -19.97
C ALA A 304 -4.61 -2.83 -20.99
N GLY A 305 -4.81 -2.57 -22.29
CA GLY A 305 -4.52 -3.49 -23.39
C GLY A 305 -3.02 -3.70 -23.67
N LEU A 306 -2.12 -2.95 -23.03
CA LEU A 306 -0.67 -3.12 -23.15
C LEU A 306 -0.06 -3.49 -21.80
N ARG A 307 0.90 -4.42 -21.81
CA ARG A 307 1.62 -4.87 -20.61
C ARG A 307 3.12 -4.85 -20.85
N LEU A 308 3.86 -4.46 -19.81
CA LEU A 308 5.32 -4.35 -19.80
C LEU A 308 5.95 -5.67 -19.36
N LEU A 309 6.99 -6.11 -20.07
CA LEU A 309 7.91 -7.18 -19.71
C LEU A 309 9.29 -6.56 -19.47
N VAL A 310 10.00 -7.02 -18.44
CA VAL A 310 11.28 -6.45 -18.04
C VAL A 310 12.27 -7.58 -17.78
N GLY A 311 13.40 -7.56 -18.48
CA GLY A 311 14.49 -8.51 -18.25
C GLY A 311 15.70 -7.80 -17.63
N TRP A 312 16.23 -8.35 -16.54
CA TRP A 312 17.41 -7.86 -15.82
C TRP A 312 18.62 -8.73 -16.13
N THR A 313 19.75 -8.11 -16.49
CA THR A 313 20.92 -8.90 -16.95
C THR A 313 21.88 -9.33 -15.83
N GLY A 314 21.66 -8.84 -14.60
CA GLY A 314 22.49 -9.13 -13.43
C GLY A 314 23.75 -8.26 -13.28
N SER A 315 23.95 -7.29 -14.18
CA SER A 315 25.12 -6.43 -14.28
C SER A 315 24.77 -4.94 -14.11
N PRO A 316 24.78 -4.40 -12.87
CA PRO A 316 24.42 -3.01 -12.62
C PRO A 316 25.27 -2.03 -13.43
N ALA A 317 24.65 -1.01 -14.00
CA ALA A 317 25.30 0.06 -14.75
C ALA A 317 25.04 1.44 -14.13
N SER A 318 26.06 2.30 -14.18
CA SER A 318 25.95 3.68 -13.69
C SER A 318 25.47 4.61 -14.80
N SER A 319 24.19 4.99 -14.79
CA SER A 319 23.67 5.96 -15.75
C SER A 319 24.41 7.31 -15.71
N ALA A 320 25.02 7.67 -14.57
CA ALA A 320 25.83 8.88 -14.44
C ALA A 320 27.11 8.82 -15.28
N GLU A 321 27.82 7.69 -15.20
CA GLU A 321 29.06 7.47 -15.92
C GLU A 321 28.81 7.41 -17.42
N LEU A 322 27.78 6.67 -17.85
CA LEU A 322 27.43 6.55 -19.27
C LEU A 322 27.02 7.89 -19.90
N VAL A 323 26.23 8.72 -19.20
CA VAL A 323 25.90 10.07 -19.68
C VAL A 323 27.14 10.95 -19.72
N GLY A 324 28.03 10.83 -18.73
CA GLY A 324 29.32 11.53 -18.70
C GLY A 324 30.23 11.14 -19.88
N SER A 325 30.32 9.84 -20.18
CA SER A 325 31.09 9.32 -21.32
C SER A 325 30.56 9.82 -22.66
N VAL A 326 29.23 9.86 -22.84
CA VAL A 326 28.62 10.43 -24.06
C VAL A 326 28.96 11.92 -24.19
N LYS A 327 28.82 12.71 -23.12
CA LYS A 327 29.18 14.14 -23.14
C LYS A 327 30.65 14.37 -23.46
N ALA A 328 31.54 13.64 -22.81
CA ALA A 328 32.97 13.73 -23.08
C ALA A 328 33.30 13.31 -24.53
N GLY A 329 32.62 12.30 -25.07
CA GLY A 329 32.74 11.89 -26.48
C GLY A 329 32.30 12.99 -27.45
N VAL A 330 31.21 13.69 -27.15
CA VAL A 330 30.72 14.83 -27.95
C VAL A 330 31.71 16.02 -27.87
N GLU A 331 32.30 16.28 -26.72
CA GLU A 331 33.24 17.40 -26.50
C GLU A 331 34.66 17.15 -27.09
N SER A 332 35.09 15.88 -27.21
CA SER A 332 36.48 15.51 -27.48
C SER A 332 36.90 15.33 -28.95
N GLY A 333 36.00 15.34 -29.95
CA GLY A 333 36.47 15.30 -31.35
C GLY A 333 35.46 15.22 -32.49
N ASP A 334 35.68 16.10 -33.46
CA ASP A 334 35.56 15.96 -34.93
C ASP A 334 34.75 14.76 -35.49
N LEU A 335 33.44 14.96 -35.60
CA LEU A 335 32.43 14.00 -36.08
C LEU A 335 32.58 13.59 -37.57
N THR A 336 33.65 14.02 -38.26
CA THR A 336 33.92 13.66 -39.66
C THR A 336 35.07 12.66 -39.85
N ALA A 337 35.82 12.31 -38.79
CA ALA A 337 37.13 11.67 -38.93
C ALA A 337 37.19 10.14 -38.71
N HIS A 338 36.06 9.42 -38.58
CA HIS A 338 36.08 7.95 -38.40
C HIS A 338 35.46 7.16 -39.57
N ASN A 339 36.33 6.86 -40.53
CA ASN A 339 36.40 5.66 -41.37
C ASN A 339 35.26 5.43 -42.41
N PRO A 340 35.42 5.89 -43.67
CA PRO A 340 34.48 5.62 -44.76
C PRO A 340 34.36 4.14 -45.17
N ALA A 341 35.09 3.23 -44.51
CA ALA A 341 35.19 1.82 -44.89
C ALA A 341 34.24 0.86 -44.13
N LYS A 342 33.32 1.37 -43.30
CA LYS A 342 32.32 0.53 -42.57
C LYS A 342 30.87 0.99 -42.71
N THR A 343 30.55 1.89 -43.64
CA THR A 343 29.18 2.35 -43.89
C THR A 343 28.42 1.42 -44.84
N SER A 344 27.69 0.45 -44.29
CA SER A 344 26.76 -0.39 -45.08
C SER A 344 25.32 -0.43 -44.55
N ALA A 345 24.93 0.42 -43.60
CA ALA A 345 23.54 0.53 -43.17
C ALA A 345 23.13 2.00 -42.95
N LYS A 346 21.84 2.30 -43.20
CA LYS A 346 21.21 3.63 -43.07
C LYS A 346 21.51 4.24 -41.69
N THR A 347 22.45 5.19 -41.61
CA THR A 347 22.71 5.95 -40.38
C THR A 347 21.62 7.01 -40.20
N TYR A 348 20.96 7.03 -39.04
CA TYR A 348 19.93 8.05 -38.72
C TYR A 348 20.55 9.35 -38.22
N VAL A 349 21.80 9.30 -37.74
CA VAL A 349 22.47 10.36 -37.00
C VAL A 349 23.83 10.67 -37.61
N LYS A 350 24.13 11.93 -37.94
CA LYS A 350 25.49 12.38 -38.31
C LYS A 350 26.14 13.24 -37.24
N THR A 351 25.33 13.95 -36.44
CA THR A 351 25.80 14.72 -35.28
C THR A 351 24.94 14.46 -34.04
N TYR A 352 25.39 14.92 -32.87
CA TYR A 352 24.59 14.82 -31.66
C TYR A 352 23.27 15.61 -31.74
N GLU A 353 23.26 16.74 -32.45
CA GLU A 353 22.04 17.51 -32.72
C GLU A 353 21.04 16.72 -33.58
N ASP A 354 21.52 16.00 -34.60
CA ASP A 354 20.67 15.09 -35.39
C ASP A 354 20.05 14.02 -34.49
N PHE A 355 20.82 13.45 -33.56
CA PHE A 355 20.31 12.47 -32.60
C PHE A 355 19.18 13.06 -31.76
N CYS A 356 19.35 14.25 -31.20
CA CYS A 356 18.32 14.94 -30.42
C CYS A 356 17.04 15.16 -31.23
N VAL A 357 17.14 15.66 -32.47
CA VAL A 357 15.99 15.89 -33.35
C VAL A 357 15.26 14.59 -33.72
N GLN A 358 15.99 13.52 -34.01
CA GLN A 358 15.38 12.23 -34.35
C GLN A 358 14.80 11.52 -33.13
N SER A 359 15.45 11.64 -31.98
CA SER A 359 14.98 11.11 -30.69
C SER A 359 13.64 11.74 -30.31
N GLU A 360 13.53 13.06 -30.43
CA GLU A 360 12.29 13.82 -30.20
C GLU A 360 11.12 13.30 -31.07
N LYS A 361 11.35 13.14 -32.38
CA LYS A 361 10.34 12.58 -33.30
C LYS A 361 9.96 11.14 -32.92
N CYS A 362 10.95 10.33 -32.56
CA CYS A 362 10.75 8.94 -32.14
C CYS A 362 9.93 8.85 -30.86
N VAL A 363 10.21 9.70 -29.88
CA VAL A 363 9.48 9.80 -28.62
C VAL A 363 8.02 10.16 -28.86
N GLN A 364 7.74 11.17 -29.69
CA GLN A 364 6.36 11.55 -30.01
C GLN A 364 5.60 10.41 -30.70
N LYS A 365 6.27 9.67 -31.61
CA LYS A 365 5.71 8.49 -32.26
C LYS A 365 5.36 7.39 -31.26
N ILE A 366 6.27 7.07 -30.34
CA ILE A 366 6.05 6.07 -29.29
C ILE A 366 4.93 6.49 -28.35
N ALA A 367 4.90 7.76 -27.91
CA ALA A 367 3.84 8.28 -27.05
C ALA A 367 2.45 8.12 -27.69
N ASN A 368 2.31 8.52 -28.95
CA ASN A 368 1.06 8.35 -29.70
C ASN A 368 0.68 6.87 -29.86
N ALA A 369 1.65 5.99 -30.07
CA ALA A 369 1.40 4.56 -30.23
C ALA A 369 0.97 3.91 -28.90
N LEU A 370 1.55 4.32 -27.76
CA LEU A 370 1.14 3.87 -26.42
C LEU A 370 -0.30 4.30 -26.10
N GLU A 371 -0.65 5.57 -26.32
CA GLU A 371 -2.00 6.08 -26.01
C GLU A 371 -3.10 5.42 -26.86
N ASN A 372 -2.76 5.00 -28.08
CA ASN A 372 -3.71 4.35 -29.00
C ASN A 372 -3.64 2.81 -28.98
N GLY A 373 -2.80 2.20 -28.14
CA GLY A 373 -2.63 0.74 -28.12
C GLY A 373 -2.10 0.14 -29.43
N ASN A 374 -1.40 0.92 -30.26
CA ASN A 374 -0.97 0.51 -31.60
C ASN A 374 0.40 -0.20 -31.55
N ILE A 375 0.38 -1.53 -31.52
CA ILE A 375 1.60 -2.32 -31.36
C ILE A 375 2.54 -2.26 -32.57
N ASP A 376 2.03 -2.12 -33.80
CA ASP A 376 2.85 -2.01 -35.01
C ASP A 376 3.62 -0.68 -35.05
N ALA A 377 2.96 0.39 -34.61
CA ALA A 377 3.60 1.69 -34.42
C ALA A 377 4.64 1.65 -33.28
N LEU A 378 4.39 0.88 -32.21
CA LEU A 378 5.37 0.64 -31.14
C LEU A 378 6.58 -0.15 -31.65
N LEU A 379 6.38 -1.22 -32.41
CA LEU A 379 7.44 -2.03 -33.03
C LEU A 379 8.39 -1.15 -33.83
N SER A 380 7.84 -0.39 -34.77
CA SER A 380 8.64 0.51 -35.60
C SER A 380 9.24 1.68 -34.82
N GLY A 381 8.60 2.13 -33.73
CA GLY A 381 9.13 3.17 -32.84
C GLY A 381 10.31 2.68 -32.00
N PHE A 382 10.19 1.49 -31.39
CA PHE A 382 11.24 0.88 -30.57
C PHE A 382 12.45 0.50 -31.43
N ALA A 383 12.23 -0.05 -32.62
CA ALA A 383 13.28 -0.33 -33.58
C ALA A 383 14.06 0.95 -33.99
N GLN A 384 13.35 2.05 -34.26
CA GLN A 384 13.96 3.34 -34.54
C GLN A 384 14.76 3.85 -33.33
N ASN A 385 14.19 3.79 -32.12
CA ASN A 385 14.87 4.25 -30.91
C ASN A 385 16.14 3.44 -30.62
N ARG A 386 16.09 2.11 -30.77
CA ARG A 386 17.25 1.23 -30.65
C ARG A 386 18.35 1.60 -31.67
N ALA A 387 17.98 1.86 -32.92
CA ALA A 387 18.94 2.28 -33.95
C ALA A 387 19.62 3.62 -33.58
N LEU A 388 18.85 4.60 -33.10
CA LEU A 388 19.39 5.89 -32.65
C LEU A 388 20.39 5.73 -31.50
N LEU A 389 20.10 4.84 -30.54
CA LEU A 389 21.02 4.56 -29.42
C LEU A 389 22.28 3.82 -29.87
N LYS A 390 22.21 2.94 -30.88
CA LYS A 390 23.39 2.31 -31.48
C LYS A 390 24.27 3.32 -32.19
N ASP A 391 23.68 4.15 -33.05
CA ASP A 391 24.39 5.24 -33.74
C ASP A 391 25.08 6.16 -32.72
N LEU A 392 24.39 6.55 -31.64
CA LEU A 392 24.99 7.36 -30.57
C LEU A 392 26.17 6.66 -29.88
N GLY A 393 26.03 5.37 -29.57
CA GLY A 393 27.07 4.57 -28.95
C GLY A 393 28.32 4.48 -29.84
N GLU A 394 28.14 4.33 -31.15
CA GLU A 394 29.23 4.33 -32.13
C GLU A 394 29.92 5.70 -32.23
N ILE A 395 29.14 6.78 -32.32
CA ILE A 395 29.66 8.16 -32.42
C ILE A 395 30.49 8.53 -31.18
N THR A 396 30.07 8.08 -30.00
CA THR A 396 30.67 8.49 -28.71
C THR A 396 31.64 7.47 -28.13
N GLY A 397 31.80 6.31 -28.77
CA GLY A 397 32.57 5.19 -28.23
C GLY A 397 32.00 4.60 -26.93
N THR A 398 30.71 4.80 -26.64
CA THR A 398 30.05 4.34 -25.42
C THR A 398 29.29 3.03 -25.66
N LEU A 399 29.56 2.01 -24.85
CA LEU A 399 28.83 0.73 -24.92
C LEU A 399 27.45 0.85 -24.28
N ILE A 400 26.43 1.17 -25.08
CA ILE A 400 25.04 1.30 -24.63
C ILE A 400 24.32 -0.07 -24.61
N GLU A 401 24.41 -0.84 -25.70
CA GLU A 401 23.78 -2.18 -25.80
C GLU A 401 24.83 -3.28 -25.61
N THR A 402 24.77 -3.99 -24.47
CA THR A 402 25.66 -5.13 -24.18
C THR A 402 25.18 -6.40 -24.88
N PRO A 403 26.03 -7.44 -25.03
CA PRO A 403 25.60 -8.70 -25.66
C PRO A 403 24.36 -9.36 -25.04
N LYS A 404 24.20 -9.29 -23.71
CA LYS A 404 22.99 -9.78 -23.02
C LYS A 404 21.76 -8.94 -23.36
N LEU A 405 21.89 -7.62 -23.44
CA LEU A 405 20.80 -6.74 -23.86
C LEU A 405 20.44 -6.96 -25.32
N THR A 406 21.42 -7.16 -26.21
CA THR A 406 21.17 -7.56 -27.60
C THR A 406 20.32 -8.82 -27.65
N ARG A 407 20.71 -9.85 -26.90
CA ARG A 407 20.00 -11.13 -26.86
C ARG A 407 18.59 -11.00 -26.28
N LEU A 408 18.41 -10.22 -25.22
CA LEU A 408 17.11 -9.91 -24.63
C LEU A 408 16.14 -9.37 -25.69
N ILE A 409 16.60 -8.38 -26.46
CA ILE A 409 15.79 -7.70 -27.47
C ILE A 409 15.51 -8.64 -28.65
N GLU A 410 16.50 -9.41 -29.12
CA GLU A 410 16.29 -10.39 -30.20
C GLU A 410 15.24 -11.45 -29.87
N VAL A 411 15.23 -11.95 -28.62
CA VAL A 411 14.21 -12.91 -28.16
C VAL A 411 12.81 -12.31 -28.25
N ALA A 412 12.65 -11.05 -27.83
CA ALA A 412 11.37 -10.35 -27.89
C ALA A 412 10.97 -9.97 -29.33
N ASP A 413 11.91 -9.49 -30.15
CA ASP A 413 11.68 -9.16 -31.57
C ASP A 413 11.24 -10.40 -32.35
N ASN A 414 11.85 -11.56 -32.11
CA ASN A 414 11.47 -12.85 -32.72
C ASN A 414 10.07 -13.32 -32.30
N ALA A 415 9.59 -12.88 -31.13
CA ALA A 415 8.23 -13.10 -30.66
C ALA A 415 7.24 -12.04 -31.19
N GLY A 416 7.69 -11.09 -32.01
CA GLY A 416 6.89 -10.01 -32.57
C GLY A 416 6.59 -8.88 -31.58
N LEU A 417 7.40 -8.73 -30.52
CA LEU A 417 7.20 -7.70 -29.50
C LEU A 417 8.15 -6.52 -29.67
N PRO A 418 7.69 -5.26 -29.51
CA PRO A 418 8.56 -4.09 -29.41
C PRO A 418 9.47 -4.21 -28.18
N ALA A 419 10.79 -4.24 -28.39
CA ALA A 419 11.75 -4.34 -27.31
C ALA A 419 12.99 -3.43 -27.48
N LYS A 420 13.60 -3.03 -26.36
CA LYS A 420 14.84 -2.25 -26.33
C LYS A 420 15.49 -2.21 -24.93
N THR A 421 16.67 -1.59 -24.83
CA THR A 421 17.37 -1.33 -23.56
C THR A 421 16.69 -0.22 -22.75
N SER A 422 16.42 -0.38 -21.46
CA SER A 422 15.90 0.73 -20.65
C SER A 422 17.04 1.62 -20.13
N GLY A 423 16.88 2.95 -20.24
CA GLY A 423 17.80 3.92 -19.66
C GLY A 423 19.08 4.10 -20.47
N ALA A 424 20.15 4.55 -19.79
CA ALA A 424 21.45 4.75 -20.44
C ALA A 424 22.11 3.44 -20.94
N GLY A 425 21.54 2.26 -20.65
CA GLY A 425 22.12 0.99 -21.08
C GLY A 425 23.32 0.55 -20.23
N GLY A 426 24.26 -0.18 -20.83
CA GLY A 426 25.50 -0.63 -20.20
C GLY A 426 25.38 -1.88 -19.29
N GLY A 427 24.16 -2.39 -19.03
CA GLY A 427 23.99 -3.67 -18.33
C GLY A 427 22.75 -3.86 -17.46
N ASP A 428 21.91 -2.84 -17.23
CA ASP A 428 20.80 -2.99 -16.27
C ASP A 428 19.65 -3.87 -16.78
N CYS A 429 18.69 -3.25 -17.47
CA CYS A 429 17.44 -3.87 -17.87
C CYS A 429 17.15 -3.65 -19.37
N GLY A 430 16.51 -4.63 -19.99
CA GLY A 430 15.76 -4.44 -21.23
C GLY A 430 14.26 -4.50 -20.96
N ILE A 431 13.48 -3.95 -21.87
CA ILE A 431 12.03 -3.89 -21.81
C ILE A 431 11.42 -4.44 -23.10
N ALA A 432 10.25 -5.04 -22.98
CA ALA A 432 9.37 -5.37 -24.10
C ALA A 432 7.91 -5.01 -23.75
N ILE A 433 7.07 -4.74 -24.76
CA ILE A 433 5.64 -4.47 -24.57
C ILE A 433 4.83 -5.52 -25.33
N ALA A 434 3.89 -6.18 -24.66
CA ALA A 434 2.95 -7.12 -25.27
C ALA A 434 1.51 -6.63 -25.14
N ARG A 435 0.61 -7.16 -25.97
CA ARG A 435 -0.82 -6.98 -25.76
C ARG A 435 -1.27 -7.79 -24.54
N ALA A 436 -2.24 -7.28 -23.80
CA ALA A 436 -2.76 -7.95 -22.62
C ALA A 436 -3.42 -9.29 -22.94
N GLU A 437 -4.08 -9.40 -24.11
CA GLU A 437 -4.76 -10.61 -24.58
C GLU A 437 -3.82 -11.80 -24.81
N ASP A 438 -2.61 -11.54 -25.32
CA ASP A 438 -1.62 -12.57 -25.64
C ASP A 438 -0.52 -12.70 -24.56
N PHE A 439 -0.61 -11.92 -23.48
CA PHE A 439 0.50 -11.71 -22.55
C PHE A 439 0.99 -13.01 -21.94
N ASP A 440 0.09 -13.81 -21.35
CA ASP A 440 0.48 -15.00 -20.58
C ASP A 440 1.12 -16.07 -21.47
N ALA A 441 0.63 -16.21 -22.72
CA ALA A 441 1.16 -17.16 -23.70
C ALA A 441 2.54 -16.73 -24.22
N VAL A 442 2.75 -15.44 -24.46
CA VAL A 442 4.00 -14.91 -25.01
C VAL A 442 5.06 -14.70 -23.93
N SER A 443 4.67 -14.26 -22.73
CA SER A 443 5.59 -14.00 -21.62
C SER A 443 6.28 -15.27 -21.17
N ALA A 444 5.56 -16.38 -20.96
CA ALA A 444 6.16 -17.64 -20.52
C ALA A 444 7.31 -18.11 -21.42
N ARG A 445 7.12 -18.04 -22.74
CA ARG A 445 8.15 -18.40 -23.73
C ARG A 445 9.35 -17.45 -23.70
N ILE A 446 9.10 -16.14 -23.59
CA ILE A 446 10.17 -15.13 -23.54
C ILE A 446 10.97 -15.24 -22.26
N GLU A 447 10.30 -15.45 -21.12
CA GLU A 447 10.92 -15.57 -19.81
C GLU A 447 11.82 -16.81 -19.74
N GLU A 448 11.38 -17.94 -20.30
CA GLU A 448 12.19 -19.16 -20.42
C GLU A 448 13.45 -18.92 -21.27
N GLU A 449 13.30 -18.30 -22.45
CA GLU A 449 14.43 -17.97 -23.33
C GLU A 449 15.40 -16.97 -22.68
N TRP A 450 14.89 -15.94 -21.99
CA TRP A 450 15.71 -15.02 -21.22
C TRP A 450 16.48 -15.73 -20.11
N GLN A 451 15.82 -16.61 -19.36
CA GLN A 451 16.45 -17.39 -18.30
C GLN A 451 17.58 -18.27 -18.84
N ASN A 452 17.37 -18.94 -19.97
CA ASN A 452 18.39 -19.74 -20.66
C ASN A 452 19.62 -18.91 -21.11
N ASN A 453 19.45 -17.60 -21.27
CA ASN A 453 20.52 -16.66 -21.60
C ASN A 453 21.04 -15.86 -20.39
N GLY A 454 20.69 -16.27 -19.17
CA GLY A 454 21.13 -15.63 -17.93
C GLY A 454 20.59 -14.21 -17.74
N ILE A 455 19.34 -13.98 -18.18
CA ILE A 455 18.55 -12.77 -18.00
C ILE A 455 17.35 -13.14 -17.12
N GLU A 456 17.14 -12.42 -16.03
CA GLU A 456 16.04 -12.66 -15.09
C GLU A 456 14.83 -11.81 -15.46
N ALA A 457 13.66 -12.42 -15.64
CA ALA A 457 12.43 -11.69 -15.84
C ALA A 457 11.95 -11.07 -14.51
N LEU A 458 11.87 -9.75 -14.46
CA LEU A 458 11.29 -9.03 -13.35
C LEU A 458 9.78 -8.88 -13.63
N GLY A 459 8.94 -9.53 -12.82
CA GLY A 459 7.47 -9.49 -12.90
C GLY A 459 6.87 -8.12 -12.54
N LEU A 460 7.33 -7.07 -13.21
CA LEU A 460 7.00 -5.67 -12.96
C LEU A 460 5.74 -5.24 -13.70
N LYS A 461 4.99 -4.35 -13.06
CA LYS A 461 3.83 -3.66 -13.62
C LYS A 461 4.05 -2.16 -13.52
N VAL A 462 3.36 -1.40 -14.36
CA VAL A 462 3.38 0.06 -14.25
C VAL A 462 2.63 0.48 -12.98
N ALA A 463 3.27 1.26 -12.12
CA ALA A 463 2.70 1.74 -10.86
C ALA A 463 1.96 3.06 -11.08
N GLU A 464 0.65 3.11 -10.81
CA GLU A 464 -0.13 4.35 -10.90
C GLU A 464 -0.29 5.04 -9.55
N PHE A 465 -0.23 6.37 -9.55
CA PHE A 465 -0.64 7.22 -8.43
C PHE A 465 -1.93 7.96 -8.75
N ASP A 466 -2.75 8.24 -7.75
CA ASP A 466 -3.82 9.23 -7.88
C ASP A 466 -3.26 10.68 -7.87
N GLU A 467 -4.14 11.68 -7.95
CA GLU A 467 -3.73 13.10 -7.99
C GLU A 467 -3.07 13.59 -6.68
N SER A 468 -3.31 12.89 -5.55
CA SER A 468 -2.66 13.11 -4.25
C SER A 468 -1.25 12.52 -4.15
N GLY A 469 -0.81 11.72 -5.13
CA GLY A 469 0.51 11.10 -5.11
C GLY A 469 0.64 9.96 -4.08
N ASP A 470 -0.47 9.44 -3.57
CA ASP A 470 -0.49 8.26 -2.71
C ASP A 470 -0.74 7.00 -3.54
N LEU A 471 0.02 5.96 -3.22
CA LEU A 471 0.02 4.69 -3.95
C LEU A 471 -1.25 3.90 -3.68
N SER A 472 -1.50 2.94 -4.58
CA SER A 472 -2.35 1.74 -4.46
C SER A 472 -2.06 0.84 -3.23
N LEU A 473 -1.59 1.40 -2.10
CA LEU A 473 -1.46 0.76 -0.79
C LEU A 473 -2.74 0.03 -0.38
N ILE A 474 -3.90 0.60 -0.75
CA ILE A 474 -5.20 -0.01 -0.49
C ILE A 474 -5.35 -1.31 -1.27
N GLU A 475 -5.00 -1.34 -2.56
CA GLU A 475 -5.16 -2.52 -3.41
C GLU A 475 -4.22 -3.65 -2.98
N GLN A 476 -2.95 -3.32 -2.73
CA GLN A 476 -1.96 -4.30 -2.28
C GLN A 476 -2.30 -4.84 -0.89
N ARG A 477 -2.75 -3.97 0.05
CA ARG A 477 -3.27 -4.41 1.34
C ARG A 477 -4.45 -5.36 1.19
N LYS A 478 -5.37 -5.09 0.25
CA LYS A 478 -6.51 -5.98 0.00
C LYS A 478 -6.04 -7.34 -0.51
N ASP A 479 -5.05 -7.37 -1.39
CA ASP A 479 -4.48 -8.63 -1.87
C ASP A 479 -3.75 -9.40 -0.76
N ASP A 480 -3.01 -8.71 0.11
CA ASP A 480 -2.34 -9.29 1.29
C ASP A 480 -3.37 -9.87 2.28
N HIS A 481 -4.46 -9.14 2.57
CA HIS A 481 -5.54 -9.62 3.44
C HIS A 481 -6.16 -10.91 2.91
N ILE A 482 -6.43 -11.01 1.60
CA ILE A 482 -6.97 -12.23 0.98
C ILE A 482 -5.98 -13.38 1.15
N GLU A 483 -4.71 -13.15 0.86
CA GLU A 483 -3.66 -14.18 0.91
C GLU A 483 -3.42 -14.69 2.34
N ILE A 484 -3.31 -13.79 3.32
CA ILE A 484 -3.04 -14.16 4.71
C ILE A 484 -4.29 -14.81 5.33
N ALA A 485 -5.49 -14.30 5.05
CA ALA A 485 -6.73 -14.93 5.50
C ALA A 485 -6.88 -16.35 4.94
N TYR A 486 -6.52 -16.57 3.67
CA TYR A 486 -6.51 -17.90 3.06
C TYR A 486 -5.51 -18.84 3.76
N ARG A 487 -4.33 -18.34 4.16
CA ARG A 487 -3.33 -19.13 4.89
C ARG A 487 -3.71 -19.45 6.34
N GLN A 488 -4.56 -18.63 6.96
CA GLN A 488 -5.11 -18.91 8.29
C GLN A 488 -6.19 -20.00 8.27
N TYR A 489 -6.68 -20.40 7.09
CA TYR A 489 -7.75 -21.38 6.99
C TYR A 489 -7.39 -22.67 7.74
N ASN A 490 -8.31 -23.09 8.60
CA ASN A 490 -8.29 -24.37 9.28
C ASN A 490 -9.69 -25.00 9.16
N ALA A 491 -9.72 -26.30 8.82
CA ALA A 491 -10.93 -27.10 8.74
C ALA A 491 -11.62 -27.23 10.11
N GLN A 492 -10.87 -27.16 11.21
CA GLN A 492 -11.41 -27.06 12.57
C GLN A 492 -11.24 -25.63 13.09
N ALA A 493 -12.37 -24.97 13.36
CA ALA A 493 -12.44 -23.60 13.85
C ALA A 493 -12.73 -23.57 15.36
N GLU A 494 -11.94 -22.81 16.13
CA GLU A 494 -12.12 -22.62 17.58
C GLU A 494 -13.20 -21.56 17.86
N SER A 495 -14.45 -21.85 17.46
CA SER A 495 -15.59 -20.91 17.55
C SER A 495 -16.60 -21.28 18.64
N GLY A 496 -16.29 -22.31 19.42
CA GLY A 496 -17.10 -22.81 20.53
C GLY A 496 -18.22 -23.78 20.12
N PHE A 497 -18.46 -23.99 18.82
CA PHE A 497 -19.48 -24.94 18.35
C PHE A 497 -19.19 -26.38 18.76
N GLU A 498 -17.92 -26.74 18.95
CA GLU A 498 -17.47 -28.03 19.46
C GLU A 498 -18.03 -28.32 20.87
N HIS A 499 -18.34 -27.28 21.64
CA HIS A 499 -18.90 -27.39 22.98
C HIS A 499 -20.45 -27.43 23.00
N VAL A 500 -21.10 -27.26 21.85
CA VAL A 500 -22.57 -27.28 21.73
C VAL A 500 -23.01 -28.58 21.09
N ARG A 501 -23.78 -29.39 21.81
CA ARG A 501 -24.24 -30.70 21.34
C ARG A 501 -25.75 -30.79 21.39
N PHE A 502 -26.37 -31.24 20.31
CA PHE A 502 -27.78 -31.61 20.37
C PHE A 502 -27.96 -32.91 21.16
N ILE A 503 -29.02 -32.94 21.97
CA ILE A 503 -29.52 -34.20 22.53
C ILE A 503 -30.25 -34.92 21.39
N PRO A 504 -29.87 -36.16 21.03
CA PRO A 504 -30.51 -36.88 19.94
C PRO A 504 -32.01 -37.09 20.18
N ASN A 505 -32.83 -36.89 19.14
CA ASN A 505 -34.23 -37.27 19.14
C ASN A 505 -34.37 -38.62 18.41
N ALA A 506 -34.52 -39.70 19.17
CA ALA A 506 -34.62 -41.05 18.60
C ALA A 506 -35.94 -41.31 17.87
N LEU A 507 -36.97 -40.48 18.08
CA LEU A 507 -38.30 -40.63 17.49
C LEU A 507 -38.74 -39.28 16.88
N PRO A 508 -38.17 -38.84 15.74
CA PRO A 508 -38.39 -37.48 15.25
C PRO A 508 -39.80 -37.18 14.76
N GLN A 509 -40.59 -38.20 14.39
CA GLN A 509 -41.99 -38.09 13.96
C GLN A 509 -42.24 -37.03 12.86
N LEU A 510 -41.24 -36.75 12.02
CA LEU A 510 -41.27 -35.70 11.00
C LEU A 510 -40.72 -36.23 9.68
N SER A 511 -41.40 -35.92 8.57
CA SER A 511 -40.87 -36.19 7.23
C SER A 511 -39.87 -35.11 6.82
N LEU A 512 -38.79 -35.50 6.14
CA LEU A 512 -37.81 -34.54 5.60
C LEU A 512 -38.46 -33.53 4.63
N ASN A 513 -39.53 -33.92 3.95
CA ASN A 513 -40.27 -33.05 3.03
C ASN A 513 -41.06 -31.95 3.74
N ASP A 514 -41.34 -32.12 5.03
CA ASP A 514 -42.11 -31.17 5.83
C ASP A 514 -41.20 -30.13 6.53
N VAL A 515 -39.87 -30.25 6.38
CA VAL A 515 -38.90 -29.32 6.95
C VAL A 515 -38.75 -28.08 6.06
N ASP A 516 -39.15 -26.93 6.59
CA ASP A 516 -38.95 -25.60 6.01
C ASP A 516 -37.79 -24.87 6.70
N THR A 517 -36.74 -24.57 5.93
CA THR A 517 -35.56 -23.84 6.41
C THR A 517 -35.61 -22.35 6.12
N SER A 518 -36.68 -21.86 5.49
CA SER A 518 -36.75 -20.47 5.10
C SER A 518 -36.84 -19.53 6.30
N VAL A 519 -36.28 -18.34 6.15
CA VAL A 519 -36.23 -17.30 7.20
C VAL A 519 -36.70 -15.96 6.66
N LYS A 520 -37.27 -15.15 7.54
CA LYS A 520 -37.58 -13.74 7.27
C LYS A 520 -36.49 -12.87 7.89
N VAL A 521 -35.93 -11.94 7.13
CA VAL A 521 -34.85 -11.07 7.60
C VAL A 521 -35.26 -9.61 7.44
N PHE A 522 -34.89 -8.75 8.39
CA PHE A 522 -35.23 -7.32 8.47
C PHE A 522 -36.73 -6.99 8.61
N ASP A 523 -37.56 -7.47 7.70
CA ASP A 523 -39.01 -7.30 7.69
C ASP A 523 -39.75 -8.56 7.20
N GLU A 524 -41.07 -8.54 7.35
CA GLU A 524 -41.96 -9.66 6.98
C GLU A 524 -41.98 -9.97 5.46
N THR A 525 -41.49 -9.05 4.63
CA THR A 525 -41.54 -9.15 3.16
C THR A 525 -40.27 -9.73 2.57
N THR A 526 -39.15 -9.67 3.29
CA THR A 526 -37.86 -10.17 2.84
C THR A 526 -37.65 -11.61 3.33
N LYS A 527 -37.91 -12.57 2.43
CA LYS A 527 -37.77 -14.00 2.69
C LYS A 527 -36.51 -14.57 2.03
N TRP A 528 -35.70 -15.31 2.78
CA TRP A 528 -34.62 -16.15 2.27
C TRP A 528 -35.02 -17.62 2.36
N ASP A 529 -34.75 -18.41 1.33
CA ASP A 529 -35.11 -19.84 1.28
C ASP A 529 -34.26 -20.72 2.21
N THR A 530 -33.13 -20.18 2.66
CA THR A 530 -32.17 -20.84 3.54
C THR A 530 -31.61 -19.82 4.54
N PRO A 531 -31.24 -20.24 5.76
CA PRO A 531 -30.71 -19.33 6.79
C PRO A 531 -29.21 -19.08 6.58
N LEU A 532 -28.74 -19.04 5.33
CA LEU A 532 -27.34 -18.97 4.94
C LEU A 532 -27.09 -17.75 4.06
N TYR A 533 -25.95 -17.09 4.28
CA TYR A 533 -25.46 -16.06 3.38
C TYR A 533 -23.94 -16.10 3.25
N ILE A 534 -23.45 -15.62 2.11
CA ILE A 534 -22.02 -15.39 1.86
C ILE A 534 -21.65 -14.07 2.53
N ASN A 535 -20.76 -14.10 3.53
CA ASN A 535 -20.41 -12.89 4.30
C ASN A 535 -19.31 -12.07 3.62
N ALA A 536 -19.13 -10.83 4.08
CA ALA A 536 -18.22 -9.83 3.52
C ALA A 536 -16.77 -10.31 3.51
N MET A 537 -16.11 -10.20 2.36
CA MET A 537 -14.70 -10.63 2.19
C MET A 537 -13.83 -9.57 1.52
N THR A 538 -14.10 -9.23 0.25
CA THR A 538 -13.13 -8.50 -0.57
C THR A 538 -13.73 -7.52 -1.60
N GLY A 539 -12.87 -6.88 -2.37
CA GLY A 539 -13.13 -5.81 -3.32
C GLY A 539 -12.09 -4.69 -3.19
N GLY A 540 -11.94 -3.87 -4.22
CA GLY A 540 -10.94 -2.80 -4.27
C GLY A 540 -9.57 -3.23 -4.80
N SER A 541 -9.48 -4.37 -5.48
CA SER A 541 -8.32 -4.80 -6.28
C SER A 541 -8.82 -5.69 -7.43
N LYS A 542 -7.97 -5.99 -8.43
CA LYS A 542 -8.36 -6.90 -9.52
C LYS A 542 -8.58 -8.34 -9.04
N LYS A 543 -7.80 -8.82 -8.07
CA LYS A 543 -8.03 -10.12 -7.42
C LYS A 543 -9.37 -10.11 -6.68
N GLY A 544 -9.67 -9.02 -5.96
CA GLY A 544 -10.95 -8.83 -5.28
C GLY A 544 -12.15 -8.78 -6.23
N GLU A 545 -12.01 -8.12 -7.39
CA GLU A 545 -13.04 -8.10 -8.45
C GLU A 545 -13.36 -9.52 -8.94
N ASN A 546 -12.35 -10.31 -9.29
CA ASN A 546 -12.54 -11.67 -9.78
C ASN A 546 -13.24 -12.56 -8.73
N ILE A 547 -12.86 -12.43 -7.44
CA ILE A 547 -13.53 -13.15 -6.35
C ILE A 547 -14.98 -12.70 -6.19
N ASN A 548 -15.23 -11.39 -6.20
CA ASN A 548 -16.59 -10.84 -6.12
C ASN A 548 -17.47 -11.31 -7.28
N GLU A 549 -16.91 -11.37 -8.49
CA GLU A 549 -17.57 -11.87 -9.68
C GLU A 549 -17.99 -13.33 -9.52
N SER A 550 -17.06 -14.20 -9.11
CA SER A 550 -17.33 -15.62 -8.90
C SER A 550 -18.34 -15.86 -7.78
N LEU A 551 -18.19 -15.20 -6.63
CA LEU A 551 -19.15 -15.32 -5.53
C LEU A 551 -20.54 -14.81 -5.92
N ALA A 552 -20.63 -13.77 -6.74
CA ALA A 552 -21.90 -13.27 -7.23
C ALA A 552 -22.61 -14.28 -8.15
N ARG A 553 -21.86 -14.97 -9.03
CA ARG A 553 -22.42 -16.08 -9.83
C ARG A 553 -22.89 -17.25 -8.96
N VAL A 554 -22.10 -17.62 -7.95
CA VAL A 554 -22.45 -18.68 -7.00
C VAL A 554 -23.72 -18.30 -6.23
N ALA A 555 -23.80 -17.08 -5.69
CA ALA A 555 -24.98 -16.57 -5.01
C ALA A 555 -26.22 -16.56 -5.92
N ALA A 556 -26.07 -16.13 -7.18
CA ALA A 556 -27.14 -16.15 -8.16
C ALA A 556 -27.64 -17.56 -8.51
N LYS A 557 -26.73 -18.55 -8.60
CA LYS A 557 -27.06 -19.95 -8.87
C LYS A 557 -27.77 -20.63 -7.68
N THR A 558 -27.33 -20.33 -6.46
CA THR A 558 -27.77 -21.03 -5.23
C THR A 558 -28.91 -20.33 -4.49
N GLY A 559 -29.19 -19.07 -4.84
CA GLY A 559 -30.20 -18.22 -4.21
C GLY A 559 -29.76 -17.63 -2.87
N LEU A 560 -28.47 -17.72 -2.51
CA LEU A 560 -27.96 -17.15 -1.25
C LEU A 560 -27.88 -15.63 -1.31
N ALA A 561 -28.13 -14.99 -0.17
CA ALA A 561 -27.74 -13.60 0.04
C ALA A 561 -26.21 -13.47 0.08
N MET A 562 -25.69 -12.31 -0.30
CA MET A 562 -24.25 -12.04 -0.32
C MET A 562 -23.93 -10.64 0.19
N ALA A 563 -22.92 -10.53 1.05
CA ALA A 563 -22.33 -9.25 1.44
C ALA A 563 -21.03 -8.98 0.67
N SER A 564 -20.79 -7.72 0.31
CA SER A 564 -19.53 -7.28 -0.29
C SER A 564 -18.44 -7.07 0.77
N GLY A 565 -17.16 -7.06 0.37
CA GLY A 565 -16.12 -6.46 1.21
C GLY A 565 -16.34 -4.95 1.42
N SER A 566 -15.53 -4.33 2.28
CA SER A 566 -15.63 -2.89 2.57
C SER A 566 -15.43 -2.03 1.32
N LEU A 567 -16.40 -1.18 1.00
CA LEU A 567 -16.36 -0.23 -0.12
C LEU A 567 -15.48 0.99 0.15
N SER A 568 -14.82 1.10 1.31
CA SER A 568 -13.93 2.23 1.63
C SER A 568 -12.91 2.51 0.51
N ALA A 569 -12.44 1.48 -0.20
CA ALA A 569 -11.56 1.63 -1.35
C ALA A 569 -12.23 2.37 -2.53
N ALA A 570 -13.44 1.94 -2.92
CA ALA A 570 -14.21 2.57 -4.01
C ALA A 570 -14.73 3.96 -3.65
N LEU A 571 -15.00 4.21 -2.37
CA LEU A 571 -15.42 5.52 -1.87
C LEU A 571 -14.28 6.54 -1.92
N LYS A 572 -13.04 6.10 -1.65
CA LYS A 572 -11.83 6.93 -1.78
C LYS A 572 -11.38 7.08 -3.23
N ASN A 573 -11.43 6.00 -4.03
CA ASN A 573 -11.05 5.99 -5.43
C ASN A 573 -12.22 5.47 -6.29
N PRO A 574 -13.00 6.37 -6.94
CA PRO A 574 -14.16 5.98 -7.75
C PRO A 574 -13.85 4.99 -8.88
N ARG A 575 -12.60 4.92 -9.37
CA ARG A 575 -12.20 3.92 -10.38
C ARG A 575 -12.36 2.48 -9.90
N LEU A 576 -12.31 2.26 -8.59
CA LEU A 576 -12.45 0.93 -7.99
C LEU A 576 -13.91 0.50 -7.80
N ALA A 577 -14.89 1.35 -8.13
CA ALA A 577 -16.30 1.01 -8.03
C ALA A 577 -16.67 -0.24 -8.86
N GLU A 578 -16.04 -0.43 -10.03
CA GLU A 578 -16.28 -1.60 -10.89
C GLU A 578 -15.92 -2.92 -10.20
N THR A 579 -14.93 -2.91 -9.30
CA THR A 579 -14.54 -4.11 -8.53
C THR A 579 -15.62 -4.59 -7.55
N PHE A 580 -16.62 -3.76 -7.29
CA PHE A 580 -17.79 -4.07 -6.47
C PHE A 580 -19.05 -4.21 -7.31
N SER A 581 -19.32 -3.30 -8.25
CA SER A 581 -20.54 -3.32 -9.07
C SER A 581 -20.66 -4.58 -9.93
N VAL A 582 -19.54 -5.30 -10.16
CA VAL A 582 -19.53 -6.65 -10.72
C VAL A 582 -20.47 -7.62 -9.97
N ILE A 583 -20.65 -7.46 -8.65
CA ILE A 583 -21.58 -8.26 -7.85
C ILE A 583 -22.99 -8.11 -8.40
N ARG A 584 -23.46 -6.87 -8.61
CA ARG A 584 -24.81 -6.63 -9.12
C ARG A 584 -24.94 -7.02 -10.60
N ARG A 585 -23.88 -6.90 -11.39
CA ARG A 585 -23.85 -7.35 -12.79
C ARG A 585 -24.12 -8.86 -12.93
N PHE A 586 -23.52 -9.68 -12.08
CA PHE A 586 -23.66 -11.15 -12.13
C PHE A 586 -24.74 -11.70 -11.19
N ASN A 587 -25.20 -10.89 -10.23
CA ASN A 587 -26.34 -11.20 -9.35
C ASN A 587 -27.39 -10.06 -9.36
N PRO A 588 -28.06 -9.82 -10.51
CA PRO A 588 -28.95 -8.67 -10.69
C PRO A 588 -30.21 -8.71 -9.83
N ARG A 589 -30.64 -9.90 -9.40
CA ARG A 589 -31.88 -10.12 -8.63
C ARG A 589 -31.66 -10.65 -7.21
N GLY A 590 -30.44 -11.08 -6.87
CA GLY A 590 -30.16 -11.61 -5.54
C GLY A 590 -30.10 -10.54 -4.47
N PHE A 591 -30.18 -10.97 -3.22
CA PHE A 591 -30.09 -10.09 -2.06
C PHE A 591 -28.63 -9.73 -1.80
N VAL A 592 -28.24 -8.47 -2.03
CA VAL A 592 -26.87 -8.01 -1.86
C VAL A 592 -26.79 -7.00 -0.72
N MET A 593 -25.82 -7.18 0.16
CA MET A 593 -25.51 -6.24 1.24
C MET A 593 -24.22 -5.48 0.90
N ALA A 594 -24.28 -4.15 0.82
CA ALA A 594 -23.08 -3.32 0.76
C ALA A 594 -22.36 -3.35 2.11
N ASN A 595 -21.10 -2.93 2.20
CA ASN A 595 -20.37 -2.90 3.47
C ASN A 595 -19.47 -1.66 3.59
N VAL A 596 -19.53 -0.95 4.72
CA VAL A 596 -18.70 0.23 5.03
C VAL A 596 -18.19 0.17 6.47
N SER A 597 -17.16 0.96 6.78
CA SER A 597 -16.64 1.08 8.16
C SER A 597 -17.59 1.93 9.02
N ALA A 598 -17.59 1.68 10.33
CA ALA A 598 -18.29 2.54 11.30
C ALA A 598 -17.78 3.99 11.34
N GLY A 599 -16.63 4.30 10.70
CA GLY A 599 -16.16 5.67 10.49
C GLY A 599 -16.67 6.35 9.21
N ALA A 600 -17.45 5.67 8.36
CA ALA A 600 -17.94 6.23 7.09
C ALA A 600 -19.04 7.28 7.32
N SER A 601 -19.08 8.37 6.55
CA SER A 601 -20.18 9.33 6.64
C SER A 601 -21.50 8.77 6.10
N ALA A 602 -22.64 9.40 6.44
CA ALA A 602 -23.94 9.03 5.87
C ALA A 602 -23.97 9.12 4.32
N GLU A 603 -23.32 10.12 3.75
CA GLU A 603 -23.21 10.27 2.28
C GLU A 603 -22.40 9.14 1.67
N GLN A 604 -21.32 8.72 2.35
CA GLN A 604 -20.52 7.57 1.93
C GLN A 604 -21.31 6.26 2.02
N ALA A 605 -22.11 6.08 3.06
CA ALA A 605 -23.00 4.94 3.23
C ALA A 605 -24.06 4.88 2.11
N ILE A 606 -24.74 6.00 1.82
CA ILE A 606 -25.69 6.12 0.71
C ILE A 606 -25.01 5.76 -0.62
N LYS A 607 -23.84 6.35 -0.89
CA LYS A 607 -23.09 6.08 -2.12
C LYS A 607 -22.68 4.61 -2.25
N ALA A 608 -22.32 3.95 -1.15
CA ALA A 608 -22.00 2.52 -1.16
C ALA A 608 -23.23 1.67 -1.54
N VAL A 609 -24.40 2.01 -1.00
CA VAL A 609 -25.68 1.39 -1.36
C VAL A 609 -25.98 1.60 -2.84
N GLU A 610 -25.79 2.82 -3.36
CA GLU A 610 -26.04 3.14 -4.78
C GLU A 610 -25.12 2.38 -5.74
N ILE A 611 -23.81 2.30 -5.45
CA ILE A 611 -22.82 1.58 -6.28
C ILE A 611 -23.23 0.12 -6.50
N LEU A 612 -23.75 -0.54 -5.47
CA LEU A 612 -24.16 -1.94 -5.52
C LEU A 612 -25.65 -2.15 -5.79
N GLN A 613 -26.43 -1.07 -5.80
CA GLN A 613 -27.89 -1.13 -5.70
C GLN A 613 -28.30 -2.09 -4.56
N ALA A 614 -27.68 -1.91 -3.39
CA ALA A 614 -27.75 -2.88 -2.30
C ALA A 614 -29.14 -2.95 -1.66
N ASN A 615 -29.51 -4.14 -1.21
CA ASN A 615 -30.74 -4.40 -0.48
C ASN A 615 -30.61 -4.09 1.02
N ALA A 616 -29.39 -4.13 1.56
CA ALA A 616 -29.07 -3.73 2.93
C ALA A 616 -27.64 -3.16 2.99
N LEU A 617 -27.30 -2.48 4.09
CA LEU A 617 -25.94 -2.01 4.36
C LEU A 617 -25.39 -2.70 5.61
N GLN A 618 -24.22 -3.33 5.49
CA GLN A 618 -23.38 -3.71 6.62
C GLN A 618 -22.50 -2.54 7.05
N ILE A 619 -22.41 -2.32 8.37
CA ILE A 619 -21.43 -1.44 8.99
C ILE A 619 -20.52 -2.31 9.86
N HIS A 620 -19.24 -2.41 9.52
CA HIS A 620 -18.32 -3.24 10.30
C HIS A 620 -17.63 -2.48 11.44
N LEU A 621 -17.51 -3.18 12.55
CA LEU A 621 -16.69 -2.84 13.71
C LEU A 621 -15.41 -3.68 13.64
N ASN A 622 -14.26 -3.01 13.67
CA ASN A 622 -12.96 -3.66 13.53
C ASN A 622 -11.88 -2.98 14.39
N ALA A 623 -12.25 -2.46 15.57
CA ALA A 623 -11.35 -1.67 16.41
C ALA A 623 -10.05 -2.42 16.79
N ALA A 624 -10.15 -3.72 17.09
CA ALA A 624 -8.98 -4.56 17.36
C ALA A 624 -8.04 -4.65 16.15
N GLN A 625 -8.61 -4.83 14.95
CA GLN A 625 -7.85 -4.80 13.71
C GLN A 625 -7.19 -3.42 13.51
N GLU A 626 -7.93 -2.32 13.61
CA GLU A 626 -7.40 -0.97 13.38
C GLU A 626 -6.26 -0.63 14.35
N LEU A 627 -6.38 -0.99 15.64
CA LEU A 627 -5.32 -0.76 16.63
C LEU A 627 -4.06 -1.58 16.35
N VAL A 628 -4.20 -2.81 15.86
CA VAL A 628 -3.07 -3.65 15.45
C VAL A 628 -2.56 -3.26 14.05
N MET A 629 -3.33 -2.60 13.19
CA MET A 629 -2.84 -2.04 11.93
C MET A 629 -1.92 -0.86 12.19
N SER A 630 -0.71 -0.83 11.60
CA SER A 630 0.22 0.30 11.77
C SER A 630 -0.39 1.61 11.28
N GLU A 631 -1.13 1.53 10.17
CA GLU A 631 -1.84 2.62 9.50
C GLU A 631 -3.31 2.75 9.91
N GLY A 632 -3.77 1.97 10.88
CA GLY A 632 -5.19 1.93 11.26
C GLY A 632 -5.64 3.13 12.08
N ASP A 633 -6.95 3.28 12.21
CA ASP A 633 -7.55 4.32 13.04
C ASP A 633 -7.18 4.14 14.53
N ARG A 634 -7.17 5.26 15.27
CA ARG A 634 -6.83 5.31 16.71
C ARG A 634 -7.94 5.87 17.58
N ASP A 635 -8.99 6.41 16.95
CA ASP A 635 -10.13 7.02 17.63
C ASP A 635 -11.43 6.41 17.11
N PHE A 636 -12.18 5.81 18.04
CA PHE A 636 -13.45 5.15 17.78
C PHE A 636 -14.60 5.81 18.56
N SER A 637 -14.33 6.95 19.21
CA SER A 637 -15.28 7.63 20.11
C SER A 637 -16.57 8.06 19.40
N ALA A 638 -16.49 8.36 18.10
CA ALA A 638 -17.61 8.81 17.29
C ALA A 638 -18.45 7.68 16.67
N TRP A 639 -18.03 6.41 16.74
CA TRP A 639 -18.66 5.32 15.96
C TRP A 639 -20.14 5.14 16.25
N LEU A 640 -20.56 5.13 17.51
CA LEU A 640 -21.97 4.89 17.85
C LEU A 640 -22.89 6.00 17.34
N ASN A 641 -22.47 7.26 17.51
CA ASN A 641 -23.21 8.42 16.98
C ASN A 641 -23.23 8.39 15.44
N ASN A 642 -22.11 8.03 14.82
CA ASN A 642 -22.06 7.95 13.36
C ASN A 642 -22.97 6.84 12.80
N ILE A 643 -23.06 5.70 13.48
CA ILE A 643 -24.00 4.62 13.14
C ILE A 643 -25.45 5.14 13.23
N GLU A 644 -25.81 5.89 14.28
CA GLU A 644 -27.15 6.49 14.43
C GLU A 644 -27.51 7.40 13.24
N VAL A 645 -26.55 8.23 12.81
CA VAL A 645 -26.72 9.12 11.66
C VAL A 645 -26.90 8.33 10.36
N ILE A 646 -26.13 7.26 10.15
CA ILE A 646 -26.25 6.40 8.96
C ILE A 646 -27.60 5.67 8.96
N VAL A 647 -28.03 5.11 10.10
CA VAL A 647 -29.34 4.44 10.24
C VAL A 647 -30.46 5.41 9.85
N SER A 648 -30.45 6.62 10.42
CA SER A 648 -31.45 7.65 10.13
C SER A 648 -31.49 8.03 8.63
N ALA A 649 -30.32 8.10 7.98
CA ALA A 649 -30.23 8.42 6.57
C ALA A 649 -30.78 7.30 5.67
N LEU A 650 -30.48 6.03 5.99
CA LEU A 650 -30.90 4.89 5.18
C LEU A 650 -32.34 4.44 5.43
N ASP A 651 -32.92 4.75 6.58
CA ASP A 651 -34.35 4.57 6.84
C ASP A 651 -35.22 5.29 5.80
N SER A 652 -34.79 6.48 5.36
CA SER A 652 -35.46 7.24 4.29
C SER A 652 -35.43 6.54 2.94
N MET A 653 -34.43 5.68 2.71
CA MET A 653 -34.29 4.85 1.50
C MET A 653 -34.90 3.46 1.66
N LYS A 654 -35.41 3.12 2.85
CA LYS A 654 -35.88 1.78 3.24
C LYS A 654 -34.79 0.70 3.07
N VAL A 655 -33.54 1.06 3.35
CA VAL A 655 -32.40 0.13 3.28
C VAL A 655 -31.99 -0.24 4.70
N PRO A 656 -32.22 -1.48 5.16
CA PRO A 656 -31.87 -1.89 6.52
C PRO A 656 -30.35 -1.88 6.75
N VAL A 657 -29.98 -1.56 7.99
CA VAL A 657 -28.59 -1.56 8.47
C VAL A 657 -28.32 -2.79 9.33
N VAL A 658 -27.22 -3.47 9.04
CA VAL A 658 -26.67 -4.57 9.83
C VAL A 658 -25.33 -4.16 10.39
N VAL A 659 -25.19 -4.07 11.72
CA VAL A 659 -23.88 -3.79 12.31
C VAL A 659 -23.16 -5.12 12.56
N LYS A 660 -21.95 -5.28 12.05
CA LYS A 660 -21.20 -6.54 12.12
C LYS A 660 -19.86 -6.39 12.83
N GLU A 661 -19.42 -7.44 13.50
CA GLU A 661 -18.02 -7.57 13.91
C GLU A 661 -17.20 -8.26 12.79
N THR A 662 -15.88 -8.33 12.95
CA THR A 662 -14.91 -8.85 11.98
C THR A 662 -14.07 -10.02 12.51
N GLY A 663 -14.25 -10.48 13.74
CA GLY A 663 -13.59 -11.68 14.27
C GLY A 663 -13.34 -11.67 15.78
N CYS A 664 -13.90 -10.72 16.52
CA CYS A 664 -13.73 -10.55 17.96
C CYS A 664 -15.05 -10.68 18.75
N GLY A 665 -16.19 -10.89 18.08
CA GLY A 665 -17.47 -11.10 18.75
C GLY A 665 -18.14 -9.82 19.27
N MET A 666 -19.46 -9.88 19.43
CA MET A 666 -20.26 -8.84 20.07
C MET A 666 -20.83 -9.32 21.40
N SER A 667 -20.87 -8.43 22.39
CA SER A 667 -21.58 -8.68 23.65
C SER A 667 -23.04 -8.23 23.58
N ALA A 668 -23.88 -8.75 24.47
CA ALA A 668 -25.26 -8.26 24.67
C ALA A 668 -25.29 -6.76 24.94
N ARG A 669 -24.31 -6.23 25.68
CA ARG A 669 -24.19 -4.78 25.94
C ARG A 669 -23.98 -3.99 24.65
N ASP A 670 -23.15 -4.48 23.73
CA ASP A 670 -22.93 -3.80 22.45
C ASP A 670 -24.19 -3.84 21.59
N VAL A 671 -24.87 -4.99 21.54
CA VAL A 671 -26.13 -5.15 20.81
C VAL A 671 -27.22 -4.22 21.36
N LEU A 672 -27.37 -4.08 22.68
CA LEU A 672 -28.31 -3.13 23.29
C LEU A 672 -28.01 -1.69 22.89
N ARG A 673 -26.73 -1.28 22.90
CA ARG A 673 -26.32 0.07 22.50
C ARG A 673 -26.67 0.34 21.04
N LEU A 674 -26.47 -0.65 20.17
CA LEU A 674 -26.81 -0.58 18.75
C LEU A 674 -28.33 -0.53 18.55
N GLN A 675 -29.10 -1.33 19.29
CA GLN A 675 -30.56 -1.32 19.28
C GLN A 675 -31.10 0.07 19.62
N ASN A 676 -30.52 0.73 20.63
CA ASN A 676 -30.93 2.06 21.09
C ASN A 676 -30.72 3.16 20.05
N VAL A 677 -29.78 3.00 19.11
CA VAL A 677 -29.56 3.94 18.00
C VAL A 677 -30.25 3.50 16.71
N GLY A 678 -31.23 2.60 16.80
CA GLY A 678 -32.12 2.23 15.70
C GLY A 678 -31.67 1.02 14.88
N VAL A 679 -30.52 0.40 15.17
CA VAL A 679 -30.08 -0.82 14.47
C VAL A 679 -31.07 -1.95 14.72
N ARG A 680 -31.43 -2.68 13.65
CA ARG A 680 -32.41 -3.79 13.69
C ARG A 680 -31.81 -5.16 13.49
N ALA A 681 -30.58 -5.22 12.99
CA ALA A 681 -29.86 -6.48 12.84
C ALA A 681 -28.38 -6.30 13.19
N VAL A 682 -27.81 -7.33 13.80
CA VAL A 682 -26.37 -7.44 14.07
C VAL A 682 -25.82 -8.74 13.52
N ASP A 683 -24.55 -8.77 13.14
CA ASP A 683 -23.81 -10.00 12.84
C ASP A 683 -22.64 -10.10 13.83
N VAL A 684 -22.69 -11.10 14.72
CA VAL A 684 -21.78 -11.16 15.88
C VAL A 684 -20.31 -11.26 15.50
N GLY A 685 -19.97 -11.76 14.30
CA GLY A 685 -18.59 -11.83 13.81
C GLY A 685 -17.59 -12.38 14.85
N GLY A 686 -17.90 -13.52 15.46
CA GLY A 686 -17.16 -14.06 16.58
C GLY A 686 -15.75 -14.55 16.24
N ARG A 687 -14.92 -14.67 17.29
CA ARG A 687 -13.62 -15.33 17.23
C ARG A 687 -13.78 -16.82 16.90
N GLY A 688 -12.84 -17.35 16.13
CA GLY A 688 -12.72 -18.78 15.79
C GLY A 688 -12.58 -19.07 14.30
N GLY A 689 -12.87 -18.08 13.45
CA GLY A 689 -12.63 -18.14 12.00
C GLY A 689 -11.40 -17.35 11.56
N THR A 690 -11.59 -16.49 10.56
CA THR A 690 -10.58 -15.51 10.14
C THR A 690 -10.24 -14.59 11.31
N ASN A 691 -8.95 -14.40 11.58
CA ASN A 691 -8.47 -13.58 12.69
C ASN A 691 -7.71 -12.37 12.14
N PHE A 692 -8.39 -11.23 12.09
CA PHE A 692 -7.80 -10.01 11.56
C PHE A 692 -6.65 -9.49 12.41
N VAL A 693 -6.64 -9.65 13.74
CA VAL A 693 -5.48 -9.29 14.56
C VAL A 693 -4.25 -10.07 14.12
N ALA A 694 -4.37 -11.39 13.95
CA ALA A 694 -3.29 -12.24 13.46
C ALA A 694 -2.89 -11.93 12.01
N ILE A 695 -3.83 -11.48 11.15
CA ILE A 695 -3.51 -11.00 9.80
C ILE A 695 -2.60 -9.78 9.88
N GLU A 696 -2.93 -8.82 10.74
CA GLU A 696 -2.16 -7.58 10.88
C GLU A 696 -0.81 -7.81 11.55
N ASN A 697 -0.74 -8.72 12.52
CA ASN A 697 0.52 -9.18 13.10
C ASN A 697 1.44 -9.79 12.02
N ALA A 698 0.89 -10.64 11.14
CA ALA A 698 1.64 -11.20 10.02
C ALA A 698 2.11 -10.12 9.02
N ARG A 699 1.31 -9.07 8.79
CA ARG A 699 1.70 -7.92 7.94
C ARG A 699 2.82 -7.10 8.56
N ARG A 700 2.89 -6.99 9.88
CA ARG A 700 3.97 -6.28 10.61
C ARG A 700 5.29 -7.06 10.70
N GLY A 701 5.26 -8.38 10.57
CA GLY A 701 6.46 -9.22 10.68
C GLY A 701 7.03 -9.28 12.11
N ARG A 702 8.37 -9.33 12.27
CA ARG A 702 9.05 -9.56 13.57
C ARG A 702 8.87 -8.43 14.61
N GLU A 703 8.24 -7.32 14.24
CA GLU A 703 8.05 -6.12 15.07
C GLU A 703 6.58 -5.97 15.54
N SER A 704 5.73 -7.01 15.44
CA SER A 704 4.30 -6.87 15.74
C SER A 704 4.02 -6.53 17.21
N GLY A 705 4.52 -7.32 18.16
CA GLY A 705 4.35 -7.12 19.60
C GLY A 705 2.92 -7.27 20.12
N TYR A 706 1.94 -7.60 19.26
CA TYR A 706 0.52 -7.74 19.60
C TYR A 706 0.02 -9.19 19.48
N GLU A 707 0.90 -10.19 19.45
CA GLU A 707 0.52 -11.61 19.35
C GLU A 707 -0.37 -12.05 20.53
N PHE A 708 -0.24 -11.39 21.69
CA PHE A 708 -1.10 -11.63 22.85
C PHE A 708 -2.58 -11.27 22.62
N LEU A 709 -2.89 -10.51 21.56
CA LEU A 709 -4.26 -10.20 21.13
C LEU A 709 -4.80 -11.18 20.09
N ASP A 710 -4.05 -12.19 19.65
CA ASP A 710 -4.55 -13.19 18.69
C ASP A 710 -5.77 -13.93 19.24
N SER A 711 -5.87 -14.10 20.57
CA SER A 711 -7.04 -14.68 21.22
C SER A 711 -8.01 -13.63 21.77
N TRP A 712 -8.02 -12.40 21.27
CA TRP A 712 -8.91 -11.35 21.78
C TRP A 712 -10.37 -11.56 21.37
N GLY A 713 -11.30 -11.24 22.27
CA GLY A 713 -12.74 -11.22 22.00
C GLY A 713 -13.51 -12.49 22.38
N LEU A 714 -14.81 -12.49 22.08
CA LEU A 714 -15.74 -13.59 22.30
C LEU A 714 -15.76 -14.52 21.09
N THR A 715 -15.85 -15.83 21.33
CA THR A 715 -16.21 -16.79 20.28
C THR A 715 -17.64 -16.56 19.81
N THR A 716 -17.96 -17.07 18.63
CA THR A 716 -19.32 -16.99 18.06
C THR A 716 -20.36 -17.57 19.02
N VAL A 717 -20.08 -18.71 19.67
CA VAL A 717 -21.01 -19.31 20.63
C VAL A 717 -21.13 -18.49 21.92
N GLU A 718 -20.04 -17.94 22.45
CA GLU A 718 -20.08 -17.07 23.63
C GLU A 718 -20.93 -15.81 23.37
N SER A 719 -20.74 -15.14 22.23
CA SER A 719 -21.58 -14.00 21.83
C SER A 719 -23.06 -14.36 21.75
N LEU A 720 -23.39 -15.50 21.12
CA LEU A 720 -24.79 -15.93 21.00
C LEU A 720 -25.42 -16.24 22.37
N ILE A 721 -24.68 -16.90 23.27
CA ILE A 721 -25.16 -17.21 24.62
C ILE A 721 -25.37 -15.92 25.42
N ASP A 722 -24.40 -14.99 25.40
CA ASP A 722 -24.49 -13.72 26.12
C ASP A 722 -25.71 -12.92 25.65
N ILE A 723 -25.93 -12.82 24.33
CA ILE A 723 -27.09 -12.15 23.74
C ILE A 723 -28.40 -12.87 24.09
N ALA A 724 -28.44 -14.20 24.01
CA ALA A 724 -29.63 -15.00 24.32
C ALA A 724 -30.03 -14.99 25.80
N GLN A 725 -29.14 -14.58 26.70
CA GLN A 725 -29.43 -14.40 28.13
C GLN A 725 -29.92 -12.99 28.48
N CYS A 726 -29.95 -12.07 27.51
CA CYS A 726 -30.35 -10.69 27.73
C CYS A 726 -31.84 -10.48 27.42
N ASP A 727 -32.68 -10.53 28.46
CA ASP A 727 -34.14 -10.31 28.35
C ASP A 727 -34.51 -8.98 27.65
N GLU A 728 -33.69 -7.93 27.81
CA GLU A 728 -33.94 -6.63 27.20
C GLU A 728 -33.88 -6.66 25.67
N ILE A 729 -32.95 -7.44 25.10
CA ILE A 729 -32.86 -7.65 23.65
C ILE A 729 -34.02 -8.49 23.15
N LEU A 730 -34.44 -9.49 23.93
CA LEU A 730 -35.47 -10.46 23.56
C LEU A 730 -36.89 -9.90 23.64
N ARG A 731 -37.16 -8.92 24.51
CA ARG A 731 -38.49 -8.30 24.63
C ARG A 731 -38.92 -7.67 23.31
N GLU A 732 -40.11 -8.04 22.85
CA GLU A 732 -40.74 -7.34 21.72
C GLU A 732 -40.90 -5.84 22.07
N PRO A 733 -40.25 -4.95 21.32
CA PRO A 733 -40.42 -3.52 21.54
C PRO A 733 -41.88 -3.13 21.23
N ARG A 734 -42.49 -2.27 22.04
CA ARG A 734 -43.88 -1.84 21.81
C ARG A 734 -44.08 -1.10 20.48
N ASP A 735 -43.02 -0.48 19.96
CA ASP A 735 -43.05 0.42 18.80
C ASP A 735 -41.95 0.12 17.73
N SER A 736 -41.26 -1.03 17.80
CA SER A 736 -40.22 -1.39 16.82
C SER A 736 -40.06 -2.91 16.61
N ALA A 737 -39.45 -3.29 15.48
CA ALA A 737 -39.15 -4.68 15.18
C ALA A 737 -38.09 -5.26 16.15
N GLN A 738 -38.22 -6.54 16.48
CA GLN A 738 -37.28 -7.27 17.32
C GLN A 738 -35.88 -7.27 16.69
N MET A 739 -34.84 -7.14 17.52
CA MET A 739 -33.44 -7.21 17.08
C MET A 739 -33.14 -8.59 16.49
N GLN A 740 -32.68 -8.63 15.24
CA GLN A 740 -32.24 -9.86 14.60
C GLN A 740 -30.74 -10.08 14.81
N VAL A 741 -30.37 -11.27 15.25
CA VAL A 741 -28.96 -11.64 15.46
C VAL A 741 -28.54 -12.60 14.37
N PHE A 742 -27.48 -12.29 13.62
CA PHE A 742 -26.83 -13.19 12.67
C PHE A 742 -25.55 -13.76 13.30
N ALA A 743 -25.24 -14.99 12.95
CA ALA A 743 -24.06 -15.70 13.45
C ALA A 743 -23.02 -15.85 12.35
N SER A 744 -21.86 -15.23 12.52
CA SER A 744 -20.68 -15.53 11.70
C SER A 744 -19.44 -15.58 12.58
N GLY A 745 -18.31 -15.99 11.98
CA GLY A 745 -17.09 -16.32 12.71
C GLY A 745 -16.99 -17.83 12.92
N GLY A 746 -16.04 -18.47 12.22
CA GLY A 746 -15.72 -19.88 12.42
C GLY A 746 -16.79 -20.91 12.02
N VAL A 747 -17.86 -20.53 11.31
CA VAL A 747 -18.83 -21.49 10.75
C VAL A 747 -18.13 -22.37 9.69
N ARG A 748 -18.16 -23.70 9.88
CA ARG A 748 -17.48 -24.67 9.01
C ARG A 748 -18.37 -25.80 8.51
N THR A 749 -19.50 -26.04 9.16
CA THR A 749 -20.37 -27.16 8.82
C THR A 749 -21.86 -26.77 8.86
N PRO A 750 -22.74 -27.53 8.19
CA PRO A 750 -24.19 -27.37 8.34
C PRO A 750 -24.66 -27.52 9.79
N LEU A 751 -23.95 -28.30 10.60
CA LEU A 751 -24.28 -28.47 12.02
C LEU A 751 -24.02 -27.20 12.83
N ASP A 752 -22.97 -26.45 12.49
CA ASP A 752 -22.67 -25.16 13.13
C ASP A 752 -23.77 -24.14 12.82
N VAL A 753 -24.29 -24.15 11.58
CA VAL A 753 -25.44 -23.34 11.18
C VAL A 753 -26.65 -23.66 12.05
N VAL A 754 -27.01 -24.95 12.19
CA VAL A 754 -28.16 -25.36 13.01
C VAL A 754 -27.94 -25.04 14.50
N ARG A 755 -26.71 -25.18 15.01
CA ARG A 755 -26.34 -24.75 16.37
C ARG A 755 -26.52 -23.24 16.56
N SER A 756 -26.07 -22.42 15.62
CA SER A 756 -26.28 -20.97 15.66
C SER A 756 -27.76 -20.61 15.72
N LEU A 757 -28.58 -21.23 14.85
CA LEU A 757 -30.02 -20.98 14.81
C LEU A 757 -30.69 -21.37 16.13
N ARG A 758 -30.27 -22.50 16.72
CA ARG A 758 -30.74 -22.93 18.03
C ARG A 758 -30.35 -21.96 19.15
N LEU A 759 -29.18 -21.35 19.07
CA LEU A 759 -28.70 -20.37 20.04
C LEU A 759 -29.31 -18.96 19.83
N GLY A 760 -30.28 -18.81 18.93
CA GLY A 760 -31.03 -17.56 18.74
C GLY A 760 -30.64 -16.78 17.48
N ALA A 761 -29.66 -17.24 16.71
CA ALA A 761 -29.36 -16.59 15.42
C ALA A 761 -30.53 -16.75 14.44
N SER A 762 -30.76 -15.75 13.60
CA SER A 762 -31.76 -15.72 12.53
C SER A 762 -31.20 -16.16 11.18
N ALA A 763 -29.90 -16.00 10.98
CA ALA A 763 -29.16 -16.51 9.83
C ALA A 763 -27.68 -16.74 10.20
N ALA A 764 -26.97 -17.54 9.42
CA ALA A 764 -25.55 -17.79 9.58
C ALA A 764 -24.74 -17.33 8.35
N GLY A 765 -23.69 -16.55 8.61
CA GLY A 765 -22.79 -16.00 7.60
C GLY A 765 -21.51 -16.82 7.48
N VAL A 766 -21.13 -17.15 6.24
CA VAL A 766 -19.93 -17.93 5.94
C VAL A 766 -18.99 -17.13 5.03
N ALA A 767 -17.72 -17.00 5.42
CA ALA A 767 -16.68 -16.32 4.65
C ALA A 767 -15.52 -17.25 4.33
N GLY A 768 -14.64 -17.51 5.31
CA GLY A 768 -13.38 -18.24 5.09
C GLY A 768 -13.52 -19.64 4.47
N GLU A 769 -14.55 -20.41 4.86
CA GLU A 769 -14.83 -21.74 4.29
C GLU A 769 -15.18 -21.65 2.80
N PHE A 770 -16.13 -20.79 2.44
CA PHE A 770 -16.54 -20.62 1.04
C PHE A 770 -15.44 -19.99 0.18
N LEU A 771 -14.64 -19.08 0.75
CA LEU A 771 -13.47 -18.54 0.07
C LEU A 771 -12.43 -19.62 -0.20
N HIS A 772 -12.20 -20.52 0.76
CA HIS A 772 -11.26 -21.62 0.61
C HIS A 772 -11.68 -22.51 -0.56
N THR A 773 -12.90 -23.06 -0.52
CA THR A 773 -13.46 -23.91 -1.60
C THR A 773 -13.41 -23.21 -2.96
N LEU A 774 -13.78 -21.92 -3.02
CA LEU A 774 -13.76 -21.18 -4.28
C LEU A 774 -12.34 -21.08 -4.86
N ILE A 775 -11.35 -20.81 -4.02
CA ILE A 775 -9.96 -20.64 -4.46
C ILE A 775 -9.31 -21.99 -4.77
N SER A 776 -9.57 -23.04 -4.00
CA SER A 776 -8.94 -24.35 -4.14
C SER A 776 -9.59 -25.20 -5.23
N GLU A 777 -10.91 -25.14 -5.38
CA GLU A 777 -11.71 -26.10 -6.16
C GLU A 777 -12.63 -25.43 -7.20
N GLY A 778 -12.90 -24.13 -7.07
CA GLY A 778 -13.62 -23.34 -8.08
C GLY A 778 -15.12 -23.14 -7.81
N GLU A 779 -15.79 -22.45 -8.75
CA GLU A 779 -17.20 -22.02 -8.60
C GLU A 779 -18.17 -23.21 -8.47
N ASP A 780 -18.00 -24.26 -9.29
CA ASP A 780 -18.94 -25.37 -9.31
C ASP A 780 -18.85 -26.23 -8.04
N ALA A 781 -17.65 -26.42 -7.50
CA ALA A 781 -17.45 -27.08 -6.21
C ALA A 781 -18.11 -26.30 -5.06
N LEU A 782 -17.99 -24.97 -5.06
CA LEU A 782 -18.66 -24.14 -4.06
C LEU A 782 -20.19 -24.19 -4.19
N VAL A 783 -20.73 -24.21 -5.41
CA VAL A 783 -22.18 -24.40 -5.64
C VAL A 783 -22.63 -25.75 -5.08
N GLU A 784 -21.91 -26.83 -5.36
CA GLU A 784 -22.22 -28.16 -4.84
C GLU A 784 -22.16 -28.20 -3.31
N GLN A 785 -21.13 -27.59 -2.71
CA GLN A 785 -20.99 -27.48 -1.26
C GLN A 785 -22.20 -26.77 -0.64
N ILE A 786 -22.63 -25.63 -1.21
CA ILE A 786 -23.76 -24.84 -0.70
C ILE A 786 -25.08 -25.61 -0.83
N GLU A 787 -25.35 -26.24 -1.98
CA GLU A 787 -26.59 -27.02 -2.15
C GLU A 787 -26.62 -28.26 -1.25
N SER A 788 -25.46 -28.90 -1.06
CA SER A 788 -25.29 -29.98 -0.08
C SER A 788 -25.59 -29.51 1.34
N TRP A 789 -25.08 -28.34 1.74
CA TRP A 789 -25.37 -27.76 3.06
C TRP A 789 -26.85 -27.45 3.24
N LYS A 790 -27.52 -26.86 2.24
CA LYS A 790 -28.97 -26.61 2.27
C LYS A 790 -29.75 -27.92 2.52
N ALA A 791 -29.39 -29.00 1.84
CA ALA A 791 -30.01 -30.31 2.06
C ALA A 791 -29.67 -30.89 3.45
N GLN A 792 -28.42 -30.77 3.90
CA GLN A 792 -27.95 -31.31 5.17
C GLN A 792 -28.54 -30.57 6.38
N ILE A 793 -28.78 -29.26 6.30
CA ILE A 793 -29.51 -28.49 7.32
C ILE A 793 -30.90 -29.09 7.53
N ARG A 794 -31.63 -29.39 6.45
CA ARG A 794 -32.95 -30.04 6.51
C ARG A 794 -32.87 -31.41 7.17
N VAL A 795 -31.83 -32.19 6.85
CA VAL A 795 -31.60 -33.51 7.47
C VAL A 795 -31.37 -33.38 8.96
N ILE A 796 -30.53 -32.44 9.41
CA ILE A 796 -30.25 -32.23 10.83
C ILE A 796 -31.53 -31.80 11.56
N MET A 797 -32.31 -30.87 11.01
CA MET A 797 -33.59 -30.46 11.59
C MET A 797 -34.61 -31.62 11.63
N ALA A 798 -34.68 -32.43 10.59
CA ALA A 798 -35.51 -33.64 10.58
C ALA A 798 -35.10 -34.63 11.67
N LEU A 799 -33.79 -34.83 11.88
CA LEU A 799 -33.26 -35.69 12.97
C LEU A 799 -33.62 -35.15 14.35
N LEU A 800 -33.79 -33.84 14.49
CA LEU A 800 -34.23 -33.20 15.74
C LEU A 800 -35.75 -33.21 15.90
N GLY A 801 -36.51 -33.53 14.84
CA GLY A 801 -37.97 -33.47 14.81
C GLY A 801 -38.51 -32.04 14.67
N CYS A 802 -37.73 -31.13 14.08
CA CYS A 802 -38.07 -29.71 13.99
C CYS A 802 -38.49 -29.35 12.55
N LYS A 803 -39.73 -28.90 12.36
CA LYS A 803 -40.29 -28.57 11.03
C LYS A 803 -39.89 -27.21 10.50
N ASN A 804 -39.48 -26.29 11.36
CA ASN A 804 -39.02 -24.95 10.98
C ASN A 804 -38.06 -24.37 12.05
N ILE A 805 -37.54 -23.16 11.82
CA ILE A 805 -36.52 -22.53 12.69
C ILE A 805 -37.07 -22.19 14.08
N GLU A 806 -38.35 -21.82 14.19
CA GLU A 806 -39.01 -21.55 15.47
C GLU A 806 -39.12 -22.83 16.30
N ASP A 807 -39.58 -23.92 15.68
CA ASP A 807 -39.63 -25.26 16.26
C ASP A 807 -38.23 -25.76 16.69
N LEU A 808 -37.19 -25.46 15.90
CA LEU A 808 -35.80 -25.74 16.30
C LEU A 808 -35.43 -25.03 17.61
N ARG A 809 -35.79 -23.76 17.77
CA ARG A 809 -35.46 -22.97 18.98
C ARG A 809 -36.22 -23.47 20.21
N GLU A 810 -37.49 -23.80 20.05
CA GLU A 810 -38.37 -24.16 21.17
C GLU A 810 -38.22 -25.64 21.59
N ASN A 811 -38.15 -26.56 20.63
CA ASN A 811 -38.34 -27.98 20.89
C ASN A 811 -37.05 -28.80 20.85
N SER A 812 -35.97 -28.28 20.26
CA SER A 812 -34.68 -28.99 20.32
C SER A 812 -33.93 -28.69 21.62
N ARG A 813 -33.23 -29.70 22.14
CA ARG A 813 -32.45 -29.62 23.37
C ARG A 813 -30.97 -29.71 23.06
N ILE A 814 -30.19 -28.88 23.74
CA ILE A 814 -28.73 -28.87 23.64
C ILE A 814 -28.08 -29.09 25.01
N LEU A 815 -26.87 -29.64 24.98
CA LEU A 815 -25.91 -29.64 26.07
C LEU A 815 -24.78 -28.69 25.69
N ILE A 816 -24.36 -27.86 26.62
CA ILE A 816 -23.21 -26.97 26.47
C ILE A 816 -22.17 -27.42 27.48
N GLU A 817 -21.01 -27.86 27.00
CA GLU A 817 -19.91 -28.25 27.89
C GLU A 817 -19.33 -26.99 28.55
N ALA A 818 -19.51 -26.87 29.87
CA ALA A 818 -19.09 -25.70 30.61
C ALA A 818 -17.57 -25.62 30.71
N LYS A 819 -16.92 -24.85 29.83
CA LYS A 819 -15.74 -24.09 30.23
C LYS A 819 -16.24 -22.81 30.88
N SER A 820 -16.47 -22.88 32.20
CA SER A 820 -16.64 -21.73 33.11
C SER A 820 -16.89 -20.37 32.44
N CYS A 821 -18.12 -20.12 31.96
CA CYS A 821 -18.64 -18.75 31.94
C CYS A 821 -18.99 -18.40 33.39
N ALA A 822 -17.94 -18.09 34.16
CA ALA A 822 -18.06 -17.44 35.45
C ALA A 822 -17.49 -16.04 35.28
N LEU A 823 -18.37 -15.06 35.18
CA LEU A 823 -18.33 -13.81 35.95
C LEU A 823 -19.68 -13.09 35.83
#